data_AF-A0A7V5C390-F1
#
_entry.id   AF-A0A7V5C390-F1
#
_cell.length_a   1.000
_cell.length_b   1.000
_cell.length_c   1.000
_cell.angle_alpha   90.00
_cell.angle_beta   90.00
_cell.angle_gamma   90.00
#
_symmetry.space_group_name_H-M   'P 1'
#
loop_
_entity.id
_entity.type
_entity.pdbx_description
1 polymer ?
#
loop_
_entity_poly.entity_id
_entity_poly.type
_entity_poly.pdbx_seq_one_letter_code
_entity_poly.pdbx_strand_id
1 'polypeptide(L)'
;MKTTSPILGPAVDWALRTGTRVRRVLATAERWTLRAERPVERAVGSPRLNPLYHTGTLSVFLFLVVVATGLYVTFFFQYGFEASYEAVRRLEANFVGRIVRGVHRYAAYALVVTSLLHGWRMLVQDRFRGARWPAWVTGVVMMVFLWVAGVSGYWLIWDRRAQALNDLLVETVGGTRVGVDFLIDNLLTPVAETGWPFLLLLFFVHVGLTIGVGVLLYYHVRWLARPLLLPPRYWMVVVGLAIVVVAVVWPLGMLPPFDPTRLPADFPFDPFYLFLLPPGLELGRPSLVWIAFVAVAVVVTALPWVLRRPPLPAIVVHEDRCTGCTLCAVDCPYGALEMVPRDDGEHHQLAVVTPDRCVSCGICIGSCPVEALTLGELPVEPLWEETQRLAATGSSPRLVYICERHALYVGGDRLGEAVRDGDEPVHVIPVICAGMVPPSVVGAAFDAGAGSVQVVGCPPADCANREGNVLEQARLDRTRVPRLNRRYVGRSIATDWVAPPEFDRALDDPGHQPVADPERRPRAWSLLRVVAVVAAASLLSVAAASVPYTPPDASRAMVTIALDHRGGAPIRGLDLPEDLAEGAESRLRVTVDGEVVLDETYPLAEIDGDLRSVAYERIPLEPGTRRIRVELADRKDRDRWFVVFDDTVGLEPGDVLPLVYVDAPSSSSAARGKALFFETTLGQNSGCRVCHSLRPDKVVVGPSLHGVATRAATRVPGMTAEEYLRESIVDPGAYVVEGFPDVMLRNFEEILTEDEIDDLVAFLLTLEE
;
A
#
# COMPACT_ATOMS: atom_id res chain seq x y z
N MET A 1 -36.83 11.02 17.33
CA MET A 1 -36.46 11.68 18.58
C MET A 1 -37.18 13.01 18.61
N LYS A 2 -38.38 13.03 19.18
CA LYS A 2 -39.04 14.25 19.63
C LYS A 2 -38.84 14.25 21.14
N THR A 3 -37.83 14.97 21.61
CA THR A 3 -37.70 15.42 23.00
C THR A 3 -36.57 16.43 23.01
N THR A 4 -36.94 17.70 22.80
CA THR A 4 -36.26 18.84 23.42
C THR A 4 -36.34 18.62 24.93
N SER A 5 -35.40 17.85 25.48
CA SER A 5 -35.20 17.87 26.93
C SER A 5 -34.75 19.29 27.26
N PRO A 6 -35.47 20.04 28.12
CA PRO A 6 -35.15 21.43 28.48
C PRO A 6 -33.82 21.57 29.24
N ILE A 7 -33.09 20.46 29.43
CA ILE A 7 -31.90 20.34 30.28
C ILE A 7 -30.61 20.63 29.49
N LEU A 8 -30.73 20.79 28.17
CA LEU A 8 -29.62 21.13 27.29
C LEU A 8 -29.88 22.53 26.76
N GLY A 9 -29.32 23.54 27.44
CA GLY A 9 -29.42 24.93 27.03
C GLY A 9 -28.99 25.15 25.55
N PRO A 10 -29.29 26.33 24.97
CA PRO A 10 -29.07 26.61 23.55
C PRO A 10 -27.61 26.51 23.09
N ALA A 11 -26.64 26.43 24.02
CA ALA A 11 -25.20 26.40 23.76
C ALA A 11 -24.71 25.28 22.82
N VAL A 12 -25.42 24.14 22.78
CA VAL A 12 -25.05 23.00 21.93
C VAL A 12 -26.28 22.48 21.19
N ASP A 13 -26.24 22.53 19.85
CA ASP A 13 -27.25 21.89 19.01
C ASP A 13 -27.04 20.37 18.95
N TRP A 14 -27.65 19.68 19.92
CA TRP A 14 -27.60 18.22 20.01
C TRP A 14 -28.37 17.52 18.89
N ALA A 15 -29.39 18.17 18.32
CA ALA A 15 -30.12 17.62 17.18
C ALA A 15 -29.22 17.55 15.94
N LEU A 16 -28.39 18.57 15.73
CA LEU A 16 -27.38 18.62 14.67
C LEU A 16 -26.27 17.57 14.89
N ARG A 17 -25.76 17.44 16.12
CA ARG A 17 -24.62 16.56 16.43
C ARG A 17 -24.97 15.09 16.50
N THR A 18 -26.10 14.75 17.10
CA THR A 18 -26.46 13.36 17.42
C THR A 18 -27.71 12.86 16.71
N GLY A 19 -28.60 13.76 16.26
CA GLY A 19 -29.92 13.42 15.72
C GLY A 19 -29.94 12.92 14.27
N THR A 20 -28.87 13.11 13.50
CA THR A 20 -28.85 12.74 12.07
C THR A 20 -28.94 11.22 11.86
N ARG A 21 -29.61 10.78 10.79
CA ARG A 21 -29.74 9.34 10.46
C ARG A 21 -28.37 8.68 10.27
N VAL A 22 -27.47 9.33 9.54
CA VAL A 22 -26.11 8.85 9.30
C VAL A 22 -25.35 8.67 10.61
N ARG A 23 -25.42 9.64 11.54
CA ARG A 23 -24.76 9.52 12.85
C ARG A 23 -25.27 8.34 13.66
N ARG A 24 -26.58 8.06 13.63
CA ARG A 24 -27.18 6.89 14.29
C ARG A 24 -26.72 5.55 13.71
N VAL A 25 -26.59 5.47 12.37
CA VAL A 25 -26.04 4.28 11.70
C VAL A 25 -24.58 4.07 12.10
N LEU A 26 -23.74 5.10 12.04
CA LEU A 26 -22.34 5.02 12.44
C LEU A 26 -22.18 4.66 13.91
N ALA A 27 -22.97 5.25 14.82
CA ALA A 27 -22.96 4.88 16.24
C ALA A 27 -23.39 3.42 16.48
N THR A 28 -24.31 2.90 15.66
CA THR A 28 -24.69 1.47 15.72
C THR A 28 -23.53 0.59 15.25
N ALA A 29 -22.85 0.95 14.15
CA ALA A 29 -21.65 0.25 13.69
C ALA A 29 -20.52 0.31 14.71
N GLU A 30 -20.33 1.44 15.39
CA GLU A 30 -19.36 1.58 16.48
C GLU A 30 -19.73 0.70 17.68
N ARG A 31 -21.01 0.61 18.07
CA ARG A 31 -21.47 -0.34 19.11
C ARG A 31 -21.11 -1.78 18.77
N TRP A 32 -21.30 -2.19 17.52
CA TRP A 32 -20.90 -3.53 17.05
C TRP A 32 -19.38 -3.71 17.07
N THR A 33 -18.64 -2.69 16.62
CA THR A 33 -17.17 -2.67 16.65
C THR A 33 -16.67 -2.87 18.07
N LEU A 34 -17.09 -2.03 19.03
CA LEU A 34 -16.67 -2.14 20.43
C LEU A 34 -17.07 -3.49 21.04
N ARG A 35 -18.21 -4.08 20.66
CA ARG A 35 -18.56 -5.44 21.08
C ARG A 35 -17.59 -6.50 20.54
N ALA A 36 -17.15 -6.36 19.29
CA ALA A 36 -16.15 -7.23 18.69
C ALA A 36 -14.74 -7.03 19.29
N GLU A 37 -14.42 -5.84 19.81
CA GLU A 37 -13.15 -5.56 20.50
C GLU A 37 -13.10 -6.11 21.95
N ARG A 38 -14.26 -6.35 22.59
CA ARG A 38 -14.35 -6.82 23.99
C ARG A 38 -13.51 -8.05 24.33
N PRO A 39 -13.41 -9.11 23.49
CA PRO A 39 -12.55 -10.25 23.80
C PRO A 39 -11.07 -9.84 23.94
N VAL A 40 -10.61 -8.94 23.06
CA VAL A 40 -9.24 -8.39 23.12
C VAL A 40 -9.06 -7.54 24.37
N GLU A 41 -10.02 -6.67 24.67
CA GLU A 41 -10.01 -5.83 25.89
C GLU A 41 -9.93 -6.69 27.17
N ARG A 42 -10.72 -7.76 27.26
CA ARG A 42 -10.69 -8.70 28.39
C ARG A 42 -9.38 -9.48 28.47
N ALA A 43 -8.85 -9.94 27.34
CA ALA A 43 -7.60 -10.68 27.29
C ALA A 43 -6.43 -9.83 27.79
N VAL A 44 -6.37 -8.58 27.35
CA VAL A 44 -5.36 -7.60 27.76
C VAL A 44 -5.57 -7.18 29.22
N GLY A 45 -6.81 -6.90 29.63
CA GLY A 45 -7.19 -6.53 31.00
C GLY A 45 -6.89 -5.07 31.39
N SER A 46 -6.52 -4.21 30.44
CA SER A 46 -6.36 -2.76 30.67
C SER A 46 -6.53 -1.99 29.36
N PRO A 47 -7.33 -0.89 29.33
CA PRO A 47 -7.47 -0.03 28.16
C PRO A 47 -6.15 0.57 27.66
N ARG A 48 -5.19 0.82 28.56
CA ARG A 48 -3.86 1.35 28.21
C ARG A 48 -3.03 0.36 27.37
N LEU A 49 -3.29 -0.92 27.54
CA LEU A 49 -2.58 -2.00 26.85
C LEU A 49 -3.41 -2.56 25.69
N ASN A 50 -4.49 -1.90 25.26
CA ASN A 50 -5.30 -2.36 24.15
C ASN A 50 -4.61 -1.99 22.81
N PRO A 51 -4.17 -2.96 21.98
CA PRO A 51 -3.49 -2.66 20.71
C PRO A 51 -4.39 -1.93 19.71
N LEU A 52 -5.71 -2.13 19.80
CA LEU A 52 -6.68 -1.59 18.83
C LEU A 52 -6.80 -0.06 18.92
N TYR A 53 -6.36 0.53 20.03
CA TYR A 53 -6.32 1.99 20.21
C TYR A 53 -5.07 2.61 19.56
N HIS A 54 -4.10 1.78 19.18
CA HIS A 54 -2.82 2.21 18.60
C HIS A 54 -2.69 1.89 17.10
N THR A 55 -3.75 1.50 16.41
CA THR A 55 -3.72 1.03 15.01
C THR A 55 -3.03 2.00 14.06
N GLY A 56 -3.30 3.30 14.16
CA GLY A 56 -2.64 4.31 13.32
C GLY A 56 -1.14 4.44 13.58
N THR A 57 -0.72 4.51 14.84
CA THR A 57 0.70 4.56 15.22
C THR A 57 1.44 3.27 14.92
N LEU A 58 0.77 2.12 15.08
CA LEU A 58 1.31 0.80 14.73
C LEU A 58 1.55 0.71 13.22
N SER A 59 0.63 1.21 12.38
CA SER A 59 0.84 1.30 10.94
C SER A 59 2.11 2.10 10.60
N VAL A 60 2.33 3.26 11.21
CA VAL A 60 3.55 4.04 10.95
C VAL A 60 4.81 3.28 11.37
N PHE A 61 4.81 2.64 12.54
CA PHE A 61 5.93 1.81 12.99
C PHE A 61 6.21 0.65 12.02
N LEU A 62 5.17 -0.07 11.60
CA LEU A 62 5.29 -1.21 10.68
C LEU A 62 5.75 -0.75 9.29
N PHE A 63 5.30 0.40 8.82
CA PHE A 63 5.80 1.01 7.59
C PHE A 63 7.31 1.29 7.67
N LEU A 64 7.80 1.84 8.78
CA LEU A 64 9.25 2.04 8.97
C LEU A 64 10.02 0.71 8.98
N VAL A 65 9.46 -0.35 9.58
CA VAL A 65 10.04 -1.70 9.53
C VAL A 65 10.11 -2.23 8.10
N VAL A 66 9.02 -2.09 7.33
CA VAL A 66 8.96 -2.49 5.91
C VAL A 66 9.98 -1.71 5.08
N VAL A 67 10.10 -0.39 5.27
CA VAL A 67 11.08 0.44 4.56
C VAL A 67 12.51 0.02 4.91
N ALA A 68 12.82 -0.16 6.19
CA ALA A 68 14.17 -0.55 6.62
C ALA A 68 14.58 -1.94 6.10
N THR A 69 13.67 -2.91 6.17
CA THR A 69 13.91 -4.26 5.65
C THR A 69 13.91 -4.32 4.13
N GLY A 70 13.08 -3.51 3.46
CA GLY A 70 13.05 -3.39 2.00
C GLY A 70 14.35 -2.82 1.46
N LEU A 71 14.87 -1.75 2.08
CA LEU A 71 16.18 -1.20 1.75
C LEU A 71 17.30 -2.25 1.87
N TYR A 72 17.26 -3.09 2.92
CA TYR A 72 18.21 -4.19 3.07
C TYR A 72 18.09 -5.19 1.90
N VAL A 73 16.87 -5.64 1.57
CA VAL A 73 16.64 -6.60 0.48
C VAL A 73 17.12 -6.05 -0.86
N THR A 74 16.89 -4.77 -1.13
CA THR A 74 17.31 -4.09 -2.36
C THR A 74 18.82 -4.18 -2.60
N PHE A 75 19.67 -4.14 -1.57
CA PHE A 75 21.12 -4.24 -1.76
C PHE A 75 21.61 -5.57 -2.36
N PHE A 76 20.79 -6.62 -2.28
CA PHE A 76 21.13 -7.95 -2.77
C PHE A 76 20.27 -8.40 -3.95
N PHE A 77 19.36 -7.53 -4.42
CA PHE A 77 18.42 -7.84 -5.48
C PHE A 77 19.02 -7.52 -6.86
N GLN A 78 18.82 -8.42 -7.82
CA GLN A 78 19.23 -8.26 -9.22
C GLN A 78 17.99 -8.29 -10.11
N TYR A 79 18.03 -7.57 -11.24
CA TYR A 79 16.89 -7.42 -12.15
C TYR A 79 17.02 -8.37 -13.32
N GLY A 80 15.97 -9.17 -13.55
CA GLY A 80 15.85 -10.12 -14.66
C GLY A 80 15.02 -11.32 -14.22
N PHE A 81 14.40 -12.05 -15.14
CA PHE A 81 13.48 -13.14 -14.79
C PHE A 81 14.15 -14.21 -13.91
N GLU A 82 15.22 -14.83 -14.42
CA GLU A 82 15.99 -15.81 -13.65
C GLU A 82 16.82 -15.14 -12.53
N ALA A 83 17.42 -13.98 -12.83
CA ALA A 83 18.28 -13.27 -11.89
C ALA A 83 17.56 -12.82 -10.61
N SER A 84 16.32 -12.35 -10.73
CA SER A 84 15.50 -11.93 -9.59
C SER A 84 15.09 -13.13 -8.72
N TYR A 85 14.66 -14.24 -9.33
CA TYR A 85 14.35 -15.47 -8.59
C TYR A 85 15.57 -15.99 -7.83
N GLU A 86 16.71 -16.08 -8.53
CA GLU A 86 17.97 -16.56 -7.97
C GLU A 86 18.50 -15.63 -6.86
N ALA A 87 18.42 -14.31 -7.03
CA ALA A 87 18.79 -13.34 -5.99
C ALA A 87 17.99 -13.57 -4.69
N VAL A 88 16.70 -13.83 -4.82
CA VAL A 88 15.81 -14.09 -3.70
C VAL A 88 16.08 -15.48 -3.09
N ARG A 89 16.39 -16.49 -3.90
CA ARG A 89 16.81 -17.81 -3.42
C ARG A 89 18.08 -17.72 -2.59
N ARG A 90 19.06 -16.90 -2.99
CA ARG A 90 20.29 -16.64 -2.22
C ARG A 90 20.00 -15.92 -0.90
N LEU A 91 19.07 -14.96 -0.90
CA LEU A 91 18.61 -14.31 0.33
C LEU A 91 17.97 -15.32 1.30
N GLU A 92 17.10 -16.20 0.81
CA GLU A 92 16.46 -17.25 1.63
C GLU A 92 17.46 -18.29 2.14
N ALA A 93 18.49 -18.62 1.36
CA ALA A 93 19.56 -19.52 1.77
C ALA A 93 20.41 -18.94 2.91
N ASN A 94 20.61 -17.62 2.94
CA ASN A 94 21.32 -16.93 4.02
C ASN A 94 20.43 -16.80 5.28
N PHE A 95 20.97 -17.13 6.46
CA PHE A 95 20.21 -17.04 7.72
C PHE A 95 19.65 -15.65 8.01
N VAL A 96 20.46 -14.60 7.85
CA VAL A 96 20.03 -13.21 8.08
C VAL A 96 19.08 -12.77 6.98
N GLY A 97 19.40 -13.06 5.73
CA GLY A 97 18.56 -12.74 4.57
C GLY A 97 17.15 -13.33 4.71
N ARG A 98 17.04 -14.60 5.11
CA ARG A 98 15.77 -15.28 5.39
C ARG A 98 14.94 -14.58 6.44
N ILE A 99 15.56 -14.22 7.57
CA ILE A 99 14.86 -13.52 8.66
C ILE A 99 14.41 -12.14 8.19
N VAL A 100 15.27 -11.36 7.51
CA VAL A 100 14.90 -10.02 7.05
C VAL A 100 13.79 -10.06 6.01
N ARG A 101 13.82 -11.02 5.06
CA ARG A 101 12.74 -11.28 4.10
C ARG A 101 11.45 -11.66 4.81
N GLY A 102 11.51 -12.55 5.81
CA GLY A 102 10.38 -12.89 6.66
C GLY A 102 9.81 -11.69 7.41
N VAL A 103 10.65 -10.87 8.03
CA VAL A 103 10.25 -9.65 8.74
C VAL A 103 9.59 -8.67 7.77
N HIS A 104 10.17 -8.43 6.59
CA HIS A 104 9.62 -7.55 5.57
C HIS A 104 8.19 -7.97 5.21
N ARG A 105 7.99 -9.28 4.99
CA ARG A 105 6.71 -9.85 4.64
C ARG A 105 5.66 -9.78 5.76
N TYR A 106 5.99 -10.26 6.95
CA TYR A 106 5.05 -10.26 8.08
C TYR A 106 4.74 -8.83 8.57
N ALA A 107 5.69 -7.90 8.48
CA ALA A 107 5.44 -6.48 8.75
C ALA A 107 4.50 -5.86 7.70
N ALA A 108 4.64 -6.19 6.42
CA ALA A 108 3.74 -5.72 5.36
C ALA A 108 2.29 -6.19 5.58
N TYR A 109 2.09 -7.46 5.97
CA TYR A 109 0.76 -7.95 6.38
C TYR A 109 0.17 -7.16 7.53
N ALA A 110 0.94 -7.04 8.62
CA ALA A 110 0.48 -6.33 9.81
C ALA A 110 0.16 -4.87 9.46
N LEU A 111 0.94 -4.23 8.60
CA LEU A 111 0.75 -2.86 8.15
C LEU A 111 -0.60 -2.67 7.45
N VAL A 112 -0.98 -3.55 6.52
CA VAL A 112 -2.28 -3.48 5.83
C VAL A 112 -3.42 -3.68 6.83
N VAL A 113 -3.33 -4.71 7.69
CA VAL A 113 -4.37 -5.00 8.69
C VAL A 113 -4.56 -3.83 9.66
N THR A 114 -3.48 -3.29 10.24
CA THR A 114 -3.60 -2.15 11.17
C THR A 114 -4.11 -0.90 10.48
N SER A 115 -3.75 -0.68 9.21
CA SER A 115 -4.21 0.47 8.43
C SER A 115 -5.70 0.37 8.06
N LEU A 116 -6.19 -0.83 7.73
CA LEU A 116 -7.61 -1.08 7.50
C LEU A 116 -8.41 -0.89 8.79
N LEU A 117 -7.93 -1.42 9.92
CA LEU A 117 -8.54 -1.21 11.23
C LEU A 117 -8.55 0.27 11.63
N HIS A 118 -7.48 1.00 11.32
CA HIS A 118 -7.42 2.46 11.53
C HIS A 118 -8.49 3.17 10.71
N GLY A 119 -8.59 2.90 9.41
CA GLY A 119 -9.62 3.47 8.52
C GLY A 119 -11.04 3.14 8.99
N TRP A 120 -11.31 1.88 9.33
CA TRP A 120 -12.61 1.45 9.88
C TRP A 120 -12.98 2.21 11.15
N ARG A 121 -12.03 2.33 12.11
CA ARG A 121 -12.23 3.08 13.35
C ARG A 121 -12.54 4.55 13.07
N MET A 122 -11.83 5.19 12.14
CA MET A 122 -12.08 6.58 11.75
C MET A 122 -13.46 6.75 11.11
N LEU A 123 -13.95 5.77 10.34
CA LEU A 123 -15.27 5.77 9.74
C LEU A 123 -16.39 5.68 10.80
N VAL A 124 -16.38 4.63 11.62
CA VAL A 124 -17.47 4.36 12.58
C VAL A 124 -17.54 5.41 13.69
N GLN A 125 -16.42 6.03 14.04
CA GLN A 125 -16.36 7.11 15.03
C GLN A 125 -16.66 8.50 14.43
N ASP A 126 -17.05 8.57 13.15
CA ASP A 126 -17.36 9.81 12.42
C ASP A 126 -16.18 10.81 12.36
N ARG A 127 -14.96 10.29 12.18
CA ARG A 127 -13.72 11.07 12.13
C ARG A 127 -13.19 11.29 10.70
N PHE A 128 -14.04 11.17 9.67
CA PHE A 128 -13.64 11.22 8.26
C PHE A 128 -14.15 12.45 7.49
N ARG A 129 -15.08 13.24 8.03
CA ARG A 129 -15.74 14.37 7.35
C ARG A 129 -15.62 15.69 8.11
N GLY A 130 -16.05 16.79 7.50
CA GLY A 130 -15.81 18.16 8.00
C GLY A 130 -14.33 18.53 7.86
N ALA A 131 -13.74 19.26 8.82
CA ALA A 131 -12.32 19.62 8.83
C ALA A 131 -11.34 18.44 8.72
N ARG A 132 -11.81 17.20 8.89
CA ARG A 132 -11.00 15.96 8.85
C ARG A 132 -10.97 15.28 7.48
N TRP A 133 -11.71 15.76 6.48
CA TRP A 133 -11.76 15.13 5.15
C TRP A 133 -10.39 14.97 4.47
N PRO A 134 -9.41 15.90 4.60
CA PRO A 134 -8.11 15.72 3.95
C PRO A 134 -7.35 14.51 4.48
N ALA A 135 -7.44 14.24 5.79
CA ALA A 135 -6.84 13.06 6.41
C ALA A 135 -7.51 11.77 5.89
N TRP A 136 -8.83 11.77 5.71
CA TRP A 136 -9.53 10.61 5.12
C TRP A 136 -9.03 10.29 3.71
N VAL A 137 -9.04 11.29 2.82
CA VAL A 137 -8.65 11.09 1.41
C VAL A 137 -7.21 10.64 1.29
N THR A 138 -6.28 11.31 1.98
CA THR A 138 -4.87 10.88 2.00
C THR A 138 -4.72 9.47 2.55
N GLY A 139 -5.50 9.08 3.57
CA GLY A 139 -5.52 7.72 4.12
C GLY A 139 -5.97 6.65 3.11
N VAL A 140 -7.03 6.92 2.35
CA VAL A 140 -7.53 5.99 1.31
C VAL A 140 -6.53 5.86 0.17
N VAL A 141 -5.93 6.96 -0.29
CA VAL A 141 -4.90 6.94 -1.34
C VAL A 141 -3.65 6.17 -0.87
N MET A 142 -3.20 6.38 0.36
CA MET A 142 -2.11 5.59 0.94
C MET A 142 -2.43 4.10 0.98
N MET A 143 -3.67 3.72 1.30
CA MET A 143 -4.09 2.32 1.29
C MET A 143 -3.98 1.70 -0.11
N VAL A 144 -4.42 2.42 -1.15
CA VAL A 144 -4.26 1.95 -2.54
C VAL A 144 -2.78 1.81 -2.89
N PHE A 145 -1.94 2.77 -2.52
CA PHE A 145 -0.49 2.70 -2.77
C PHE A 145 0.17 1.53 -2.05
N LEU A 146 -0.18 1.29 -0.78
CA LEU A 146 0.30 0.15 -0.01
C LEU A 146 -0.12 -1.18 -0.65
N TRP A 147 -1.35 -1.27 -1.16
CA TRP A 147 -1.83 -2.46 -1.87
C TRP A 147 -1.04 -2.72 -3.16
N VAL A 148 -0.90 -1.71 -4.03
CA VAL A 148 -0.13 -1.86 -5.29
C VAL A 148 1.35 -2.14 -5.00
N ALA A 149 1.94 -1.51 -3.98
CA ALA A 149 3.31 -1.81 -3.53
C ALA A 149 3.44 -3.28 -3.08
N GLY A 150 2.45 -3.81 -2.34
CA GLY A 150 2.47 -5.22 -1.96
C GLY A 150 2.34 -6.17 -3.15
N VAL A 151 1.42 -5.91 -4.08
CA VAL A 151 1.26 -6.72 -5.32
C VAL A 151 2.53 -6.71 -6.16
N SER A 152 3.13 -5.54 -6.39
CA SER A 152 4.41 -5.43 -7.10
C SER A 152 5.55 -6.13 -6.36
N GLY A 153 5.55 -6.13 -5.02
CA GLY A 153 6.54 -6.86 -4.22
C GLY A 153 6.49 -8.38 -4.40
N TYR A 154 5.31 -8.96 -4.62
CA TYR A 154 5.19 -10.37 -5.02
C TYR A 154 5.74 -10.64 -6.40
N TRP A 155 5.44 -9.73 -7.32
CA TRP A 155 5.78 -9.88 -8.71
C TRP A 155 7.30 -9.83 -8.93
N LEU A 156 8.02 -9.06 -8.10
CA LEU A 156 9.50 -9.00 -8.09
C LEU A 156 10.18 -10.34 -7.74
N ILE A 157 9.48 -11.31 -7.15
CA ILE A 157 10.09 -12.60 -6.78
C ILE A 157 10.25 -13.51 -8.00
N TRP A 158 9.41 -13.33 -9.03
CA TRP A 158 9.38 -14.18 -10.23
C TRP A 158 9.12 -15.68 -9.96
N ASP A 159 8.23 -15.98 -9.00
CA ASP A 159 7.77 -17.33 -8.67
C ASP A 159 6.36 -17.62 -9.25
N ARG A 160 5.77 -18.78 -8.93
CA ARG A 160 4.39 -19.12 -9.35
C ARG A 160 3.33 -18.06 -9.06
N ARG A 161 3.46 -17.23 -8.02
CA ARG A 161 2.49 -16.14 -7.77
C ARG A 161 2.68 -15.01 -8.78
N ALA A 162 3.93 -14.69 -9.11
CA ALA A 162 4.25 -13.76 -10.17
C ALA A 162 3.70 -14.26 -11.52
N GLN A 163 3.73 -15.58 -11.77
CA GLN A 163 3.12 -16.19 -12.94
C GLN A 163 1.60 -15.96 -13.01
N ALA A 164 0.86 -16.22 -11.92
CA ALA A 164 -0.58 -15.94 -11.90
C ALA A 164 -0.89 -14.43 -12.02
N LEU A 165 -0.05 -13.56 -11.46
CA LEU A 165 -0.16 -12.11 -11.68
C LEU A 165 0.10 -11.73 -13.15
N ASN A 166 1.01 -12.43 -13.81
CA ASN A 166 1.29 -12.25 -15.22
C ASN A 166 0.10 -12.67 -16.09
N ASP A 167 -0.53 -13.80 -15.78
CA ASP A 167 -1.75 -14.24 -16.45
C ASP A 167 -2.86 -13.20 -16.32
N LEU A 168 -3.05 -12.65 -15.11
CA LEU A 168 -4.03 -11.59 -14.88
C LEU A 168 -3.69 -10.31 -15.65
N LEU A 169 -2.40 -9.94 -15.72
CA LEU A 169 -1.95 -8.79 -16.52
C LEU A 169 -2.31 -9.01 -17.99
N VAL A 170 -1.92 -10.15 -18.55
CA VAL A 170 -2.17 -10.53 -19.95
C VAL A 170 -3.68 -10.48 -20.25
N GLU A 171 -4.51 -11.07 -19.42
CA GLU A 171 -5.97 -11.02 -19.59
C GLU A 171 -6.55 -9.60 -19.47
N THR A 172 -5.93 -8.76 -18.64
CA THR A 172 -6.35 -7.37 -18.45
C THR A 172 -6.01 -6.50 -19.66
N VAL A 173 -4.83 -6.67 -20.24
CA VAL A 173 -4.28 -5.74 -21.26
C VAL A 173 -4.35 -6.28 -22.69
N GLY A 174 -4.40 -7.60 -22.87
CA GLY A 174 -4.38 -8.27 -24.17
C GLY A 174 -5.56 -7.94 -25.09
N GLY A 175 -6.67 -7.43 -24.54
CA GLY A 175 -7.81 -6.95 -25.34
C GLY A 175 -7.61 -5.56 -25.97
N THR A 176 -6.46 -4.92 -25.81
CA THR A 176 -6.19 -3.56 -26.30
C THR A 176 -4.84 -3.49 -27.03
N ARG A 177 -4.74 -2.70 -28.10
CA ARG A 177 -3.48 -2.53 -28.87
C ARG A 177 -2.31 -2.09 -27.98
N VAL A 178 -2.50 -1.03 -27.18
CA VAL A 178 -1.49 -0.53 -26.24
C VAL A 178 -1.03 -1.59 -25.24
N GLY A 179 -1.95 -2.45 -24.80
CA GLY A 179 -1.64 -3.53 -23.87
C GLY A 179 -0.83 -4.64 -24.52
N VAL A 180 -1.16 -4.99 -25.75
CA VAL A 180 -0.41 -5.96 -26.56
C VAL A 180 1.01 -5.44 -26.83
N ASP A 181 1.16 -4.18 -27.26
CA ASP A 181 2.47 -3.52 -27.45
C ASP A 181 3.33 -3.61 -26.18
N PHE A 182 2.74 -3.31 -25.01
CA PHE A 182 3.42 -3.44 -23.72
C PHE A 182 3.92 -4.86 -23.43
N LEU A 183 3.08 -5.88 -23.70
CA LEU A 183 3.45 -7.27 -23.48
C LEU A 183 4.63 -7.68 -24.37
N ILE A 184 4.75 -7.16 -25.57
CA ILE A 184 5.83 -7.52 -26.49
C ILE A 184 7.14 -6.89 -26.07
N ASP A 185 7.12 -5.58 -25.86
CA ASP A 185 8.28 -4.81 -25.46
C ASP A 185 8.90 -5.30 -24.14
N ASN A 186 8.08 -5.86 -23.25
CA ASN A 186 8.50 -6.17 -21.89
C ASN A 186 8.48 -7.66 -21.52
N LEU A 187 7.73 -8.50 -22.23
CA LEU A 187 7.57 -9.93 -21.89
C LEU A 187 7.82 -10.91 -23.05
N LEU A 188 7.69 -10.51 -24.34
CA LEU A 188 7.69 -11.46 -25.46
C LEU A 188 8.83 -11.29 -26.49
N THR A 189 9.61 -10.20 -26.44
CA THR A 189 10.77 -9.96 -27.36
C THR A 189 12.08 -10.59 -26.86
N PRO A 190 13.13 -10.69 -27.71
CA PRO A 190 14.48 -11.12 -27.28
C PRO A 190 15.10 -10.26 -26.16
N VAL A 191 14.79 -8.96 -26.10
CA VAL A 191 15.16 -8.10 -24.95
C VAL A 191 14.37 -8.51 -23.69
N ALA A 192 13.14 -8.98 -23.87
CA ALA A 192 12.33 -9.56 -22.81
C ALA A 192 12.83 -10.93 -22.32
N GLU A 193 13.65 -11.68 -23.07
CA GLU A 193 14.22 -12.97 -22.58
C GLU A 193 15.02 -12.79 -21.28
N THR A 194 15.69 -11.65 -21.13
CA THR A 194 16.39 -11.30 -19.88
C THR A 194 15.43 -10.79 -18.79
N GLY A 195 14.30 -10.21 -19.17
CA GLY A 195 13.28 -9.64 -18.28
C GLY A 195 13.74 -8.42 -17.45
N TRP A 196 14.97 -7.93 -17.64
CA TRP A 196 15.54 -6.89 -16.78
C TRP A 196 14.79 -5.54 -16.84
N PRO A 197 14.31 -5.03 -18.00
CA PRO A 197 13.62 -3.75 -18.05
C PRO A 197 12.30 -3.80 -17.29
N PHE A 198 11.56 -4.89 -17.44
CA PHE A 198 10.29 -5.12 -16.77
C PHE A 198 10.47 -5.21 -15.24
N LEU A 199 11.42 -6.02 -14.77
CA LEU A 199 11.72 -6.15 -13.34
C LEU A 199 12.23 -4.84 -12.72
N LEU A 200 13.02 -4.06 -13.46
CA LEU A 200 13.48 -2.76 -13.01
C LEU A 200 12.34 -1.73 -12.93
N LEU A 201 11.46 -1.69 -13.93
CA LEU A 201 10.24 -0.86 -13.91
C LEU A 201 9.38 -1.21 -12.69
N LEU A 202 9.13 -2.50 -12.48
CA LEU A 202 8.36 -2.99 -11.35
C LEU A 202 8.99 -2.61 -10.01
N PHE A 203 10.31 -2.63 -9.92
CA PHE A 203 11.05 -2.15 -8.76
C PHE A 203 10.84 -0.65 -8.53
N PHE A 204 10.92 0.18 -9.58
CA PHE A 204 10.63 1.61 -9.47
C PHE A 204 9.18 1.89 -9.05
N VAL A 205 8.22 1.11 -9.54
CA VAL A 205 6.83 1.19 -9.09
C VAL A 205 6.75 0.84 -7.60
N HIS A 206 7.34 -0.27 -7.17
CA HIS A 206 7.33 -0.74 -5.79
C HIS A 206 7.93 0.30 -4.82
N VAL A 207 9.14 0.80 -5.11
CA VAL A 207 9.84 1.78 -4.28
C VAL A 207 9.20 3.16 -4.38
N GLY A 208 8.81 3.59 -5.57
CA GLY A 208 8.17 4.88 -5.81
C GLY A 208 6.84 5.02 -5.08
N LEU A 209 5.99 3.98 -5.10
CA LEU A 209 4.75 3.94 -4.32
C LEU A 209 5.03 3.97 -2.81
N THR A 210 6.06 3.27 -2.35
CA THR A 210 6.47 3.27 -0.94
C THR A 210 6.93 4.67 -0.50
N ILE A 211 7.72 5.38 -1.31
CA ILE A 211 8.08 6.79 -1.06
C ILE A 211 6.83 7.67 -1.07
N GLY A 212 5.91 7.44 -2.01
CA GLY A 212 4.63 8.12 -2.11
C GLY A 212 3.79 7.99 -0.83
N VAL A 213 3.76 6.82 -0.20
CA VAL A 213 3.13 6.61 1.11
C VAL A 213 3.77 7.49 2.18
N GLY A 214 5.11 7.60 2.21
CA GLY A 214 5.81 8.49 3.14
C GLY A 214 5.45 9.97 2.96
N VAL A 215 5.37 10.44 1.71
CA VAL A 215 4.95 11.81 1.38
C VAL A 215 3.50 12.05 1.77
N LEU A 216 2.60 11.12 1.42
CA LEU A 216 1.19 11.21 1.78
C LEU A 216 0.98 11.15 3.29
N LEU A 217 1.80 10.40 4.04
CA LEU A 217 1.75 10.36 5.50
C LEU A 217 2.05 11.73 6.11
N TYR A 218 3.01 12.48 5.56
CA TYR A 218 3.24 13.87 5.95
C TYR A 218 1.99 14.72 5.75
N TYR A 219 1.36 14.65 4.57
CA TYR A 219 0.10 15.35 4.30
C TYR A 219 -1.09 14.86 5.14
N HIS A 220 -1.08 13.61 5.56
CA HIS A 220 -2.10 13.02 6.40
C HIS A 220 -2.06 13.60 7.82
N VAL A 221 -0.86 13.83 8.35
CA VAL A 221 -0.67 14.31 9.74
C VAL A 221 -0.46 15.81 9.88
N ARG A 222 -0.09 16.54 8.81
CA ARG A 222 0.21 17.99 8.86
C ARG A 222 -0.94 18.87 9.36
N TRP A 223 -2.16 18.35 9.36
CA TRP A 223 -3.37 19.04 9.82
C TRP A 223 -3.55 19.02 11.34
N LEU A 224 -2.57 18.47 12.07
CA LEU A 224 -2.61 18.25 13.49
C LEU A 224 -1.45 19.00 14.14
N ALA A 225 -1.69 19.68 15.26
CA ALA A 225 -0.64 20.43 15.95
C ALA A 225 0.40 19.49 16.61
N ARG A 226 -0.05 18.31 17.07
CA ARG A 226 0.77 17.34 17.81
C ARG A 226 0.41 15.90 17.43
N PRO A 227 0.74 15.43 16.22
CA PRO A 227 0.48 14.05 15.82
C PRO A 227 1.40 13.09 16.59
N LEU A 228 0.82 12.06 17.21
CA LEU A 228 1.57 10.91 17.69
C LEU A 228 1.87 10.02 16.49
N LEU A 229 3.14 9.96 16.08
CA LEU A 229 3.56 9.14 14.93
C LEU A 229 3.87 7.70 15.34
N LEU A 230 4.53 7.51 16.48
CA LEU A 230 4.96 6.20 16.95
C LEU A 230 4.15 5.73 18.15
N PRO A 231 3.94 4.41 18.30
CA PRO A 231 3.24 3.88 19.45
C PRO A 231 4.16 3.92 20.67
N PRO A 232 3.62 3.71 21.88
CA PRO A 232 4.44 3.55 23.08
C PRO A 232 5.59 2.54 22.89
N ARG A 233 6.75 2.80 23.51
CA ARG A 233 7.97 1.99 23.32
C ARG A 233 7.77 0.49 23.53
N TYR A 234 6.94 0.10 24.50
CA TYR A 234 6.65 -1.32 24.76
C TYR A 234 5.93 -1.99 23.58
N TRP A 235 5.07 -1.27 22.85
CA TRP A 235 4.43 -1.82 21.66
C TRP A 235 5.40 -2.02 20.51
N MET A 236 6.32 -1.08 20.29
CA MET A 236 7.37 -1.24 19.28
C MET A 236 8.22 -2.48 19.55
N VAL A 237 8.62 -2.69 20.81
CA VAL A 237 9.40 -3.87 21.22
C VAL A 237 8.60 -5.15 21.09
N VAL A 238 7.37 -5.20 21.61
CA VAL A 238 6.54 -6.43 21.58
C VAL A 238 6.19 -6.83 20.15
N VAL A 239 5.72 -5.89 19.33
CA VAL A 239 5.34 -6.17 17.94
C VAL A 239 6.57 -6.48 17.08
N GLY A 240 7.65 -5.70 17.23
CA GLY A 240 8.91 -5.95 16.52
C GLY A 240 9.50 -7.32 16.84
N LEU A 241 9.56 -7.69 18.14
CA LEU A 241 10.04 -9.01 18.56
C LEU A 241 9.11 -10.12 18.07
N ALA A 242 7.79 -9.94 18.14
CA ALA A 242 6.85 -10.94 17.65
C ALA A 242 7.04 -11.21 16.15
N ILE A 243 7.23 -10.17 15.32
CA ILE A 243 7.48 -10.33 13.89
C ILE A 243 8.80 -11.08 13.64
N VAL A 244 9.86 -10.75 14.38
CA VAL A 244 11.16 -11.46 14.28
C VAL A 244 11.00 -12.93 14.69
N VAL A 245 10.31 -13.21 15.79
CA VAL A 245 10.06 -14.59 16.26
C VAL A 245 9.26 -15.36 15.21
N VAL A 246 8.22 -14.76 14.63
CA VAL A 246 7.41 -15.41 13.60
C VAL A 246 8.22 -15.68 12.35
N ALA A 247 9.06 -14.72 11.91
CA ALA A 247 9.96 -14.89 10.78
C ALA A 247 11.00 -16.01 10.98
N VAL A 248 11.44 -16.24 12.23
CA VAL A 248 12.38 -17.31 12.58
C VAL A 248 11.68 -18.68 12.66
N VAL A 249 10.50 -18.73 13.29
CA VAL A 249 9.78 -19.99 13.57
C VAL A 249 9.04 -20.49 12.33
N TRP A 250 8.46 -19.59 11.53
CA TRP A 250 7.77 -19.89 10.28
C TRP A 250 8.46 -19.17 9.12
N PRO A 251 9.59 -19.71 8.61
CA PRO A 251 10.21 -19.16 7.41
C PRO A 251 9.25 -19.31 6.22
N LEU A 252 9.26 -18.33 5.32
CA LEU A 252 8.35 -18.28 4.17
C LEU A 252 8.65 -19.39 3.15
N GLY A 253 9.93 -19.77 3.02
CA GLY A 253 10.38 -20.65 1.95
C GLY A 253 10.40 -19.98 0.58
N MET A 254 10.53 -20.81 -0.45
CA MET A 254 10.48 -20.43 -1.87
C MET A 254 9.44 -21.28 -2.58
N LEU A 255 8.61 -20.63 -3.40
CA LEU A 255 7.81 -21.34 -4.39
C LEU A 255 8.69 -21.66 -5.61
N PRO A 256 8.31 -22.65 -6.43
CA PRO A 256 9.01 -22.92 -7.68
C PRO A 256 9.03 -21.68 -8.61
N PRO A 257 10.07 -21.56 -9.45
CA PRO A 257 10.19 -20.44 -10.36
C PRO A 257 9.03 -20.41 -11.35
N PHE A 258 8.81 -19.24 -11.96
CA PHE A 258 7.94 -19.08 -13.12
C PHE A 258 8.34 -20.07 -14.22
N ASP A 259 7.38 -20.80 -14.77
CA ASP A 259 7.59 -21.76 -15.87
C ASP A 259 6.65 -21.43 -17.04
N PRO A 260 7.14 -20.92 -18.18
CA PRO A 260 6.28 -20.56 -19.31
C PRO A 260 5.63 -21.78 -19.98
N THR A 261 6.12 -23.00 -19.71
CA THR A 261 5.61 -24.25 -20.31
C THR A 261 4.53 -24.91 -19.47
N ARG A 262 4.17 -24.33 -18.33
CA ARG A 262 3.14 -24.86 -17.44
C ARG A 262 2.26 -23.77 -16.88
N LEU A 263 0.96 -24.04 -16.76
CA LEU A 263 0.04 -23.17 -16.03
C LEU A 263 0.39 -23.17 -14.54
N PRO A 264 0.14 -22.05 -13.83
CA PRO A 264 0.45 -21.94 -12.42
C PRO A 264 -0.36 -22.98 -11.62
N ALA A 265 0.35 -23.98 -11.07
CA ALA A 265 -0.20 -24.96 -10.14
C ALA A 265 -0.53 -24.32 -8.78
N ASP A 266 -1.08 -25.11 -7.85
CA ASP A 266 -1.47 -24.65 -6.52
C ASP A 266 -0.36 -23.86 -5.80
N PHE A 267 -0.75 -22.74 -5.19
CA PHE A 267 0.14 -21.92 -4.37
C PHE A 267 -0.57 -21.32 -3.15
N PRO A 268 0.18 -20.98 -2.08
CA PRO A 268 -0.36 -20.26 -0.93
C PRO A 268 -0.78 -18.84 -1.33
N PHE A 269 -2.08 -18.59 -1.25
CA PHE A 269 -2.75 -17.35 -1.54
C PHE A 269 -2.66 -16.33 -0.41
N ASP A 270 -2.69 -15.06 -0.80
CA ASP A 270 -2.75 -13.94 0.12
C ASP A 270 -4.05 -13.15 -0.06
N PRO A 271 -4.96 -13.21 0.92
CA PRO A 271 -6.25 -12.53 0.83
C PRO A 271 -6.20 -11.01 1.04
N PHE A 272 -5.07 -10.43 1.43
CA PHE A 272 -4.92 -8.98 1.63
C PHE A 272 -4.35 -8.28 0.41
N TYR A 273 -3.38 -8.90 -0.26
CA TYR A 273 -2.74 -8.31 -1.45
C TYR A 273 -3.27 -8.91 -2.75
N LEU A 274 -3.56 -10.21 -2.80
CA LEU A 274 -3.94 -10.89 -4.03
C LEU A 274 -5.46 -11.10 -4.16
N PHE A 275 -6.30 -10.39 -3.38
CA PHE A 275 -7.76 -10.58 -3.38
C PHE A 275 -8.46 -10.33 -4.72
N LEU A 276 -7.84 -9.56 -5.63
CA LEU A 276 -8.36 -9.36 -6.98
C LEU A 276 -7.99 -10.47 -7.95
N LEU A 277 -7.04 -11.35 -7.59
CA LEU A 277 -6.56 -12.42 -8.45
C LEU A 277 -7.65 -13.46 -8.76
N PRO A 278 -8.36 -14.05 -7.76
CA PRO A 278 -9.43 -15.01 -8.04
C PRO A 278 -10.56 -14.43 -8.91
N PRO A 279 -11.22 -13.30 -8.56
CA PRO A 279 -12.28 -12.78 -9.41
C PRO A 279 -11.75 -12.28 -10.76
N GLY A 280 -10.49 -11.86 -10.84
CA GLY A 280 -9.85 -11.41 -12.07
C GLY A 280 -9.75 -12.51 -13.12
N LEU A 281 -9.31 -13.71 -12.71
CA LEU A 281 -9.12 -14.86 -13.58
C LEU A 281 -10.41 -15.68 -13.78
N GLU A 282 -11.27 -15.79 -12.75
CA GLU A 282 -12.44 -16.70 -12.79
C GLU A 282 -13.65 -16.13 -13.55
N LEU A 283 -13.83 -14.81 -13.61
CA LEU A 283 -15.02 -14.20 -14.23
C LEU A 283 -14.91 -14.10 -15.76
N GLY A 284 -13.73 -14.34 -16.34
CA GLY A 284 -13.45 -14.16 -17.78
C GLY A 284 -13.59 -12.71 -18.28
N ARG A 285 -13.68 -11.73 -17.35
CA ARG A 285 -13.86 -10.29 -17.64
C ARG A 285 -13.09 -9.43 -16.62
N PRO A 286 -11.75 -9.44 -16.65
CA PRO A 286 -10.93 -8.70 -15.68
C PRO A 286 -11.22 -7.20 -15.67
N SER A 287 -11.62 -6.61 -16.79
CA SER A 287 -12.01 -5.19 -16.87
C SER A 287 -13.16 -4.83 -15.93
N LEU A 288 -14.15 -5.70 -15.74
CA LEU A 288 -15.24 -5.47 -14.78
C LEU A 288 -14.75 -5.47 -13.33
N VAL A 289 -13.79 -6.33 -13.01
CA VAL A 289 -13.17 -6.40 -11.68
C VAL A 289 -12.40 -5.12 -11.38
N TRP A 290 -11.61 -4.63 -12.33
CA TRP A 290 -10.90 -3.36 -12.20
C TRP A 290 -11.84 -2.16 -12.09
N ILE A 291 -12.91 -2.11 -12.90
CA ILE A 291 -13.94 -1.07 -12.81
C ILE A 291 -14.60 -1.09 -11.42
N ALA A 292 -14.96 -2.28 -10.91
CA ALA A 292 -15.54 -2.42 -9.59
C ALA A 292 -14.58 -1.96 -8.48
N PHE A 293 -13.31 -2.34 -8.55
CA PHE A 293 -12.28 -1.92 -7.59
C PHE A 293 -12.10 -0.39 -7.60
N VAL A 294 -11.94 0.22 -8.77
CA VAL A 294 -11.82 1.68 -8.92
C VAL A 294 -13.09 2.37 -8.44
N ALA A 295 -14.28 1.85 -8.76
CA ALA A 295 -15.54 2.40 -8.30
C ALA A 295 -15.64 2.37 -6.77
N VAL A 296 -15.26 1.27 -6.12
CA VAL A 296 -15.20 1.17 -4.65
C VAL A 296 -14.22 2.19 -4.07
N ALA A 297 -13.01 2.30 -4.63
CA ALA A 297 -12.00 3.26 -4.18
C ALA A 297 -12.51 4.72 -4.31
N VAL A 298 -13.17 5.06 -5.42
CA VAL A 298 -13.79 6.37 -5.64
C VAL A 298 -14.92 6.63 -4.64
N VAL A 299 -15.82 5.66 -4.42
CA VAL A 299 -16.92 5.79 -3.46
C VAL A 299 -16.39 5.99 -2.03
N VAL A 300 -15.41 5.17 -1.61
CA VAL A 300 -14.79 5.26 -0.28
C VAL A 300 -14.09 6.61 -0.11
N THR A 301 -13.36 7.07 -1.12
CA THR A 301 -12.71 8.40 -1.13
C THR A 301 -13.75 9.52 -1.03
N ALA A 302 -14.88 9.39 -1.73
CA ALA A 302 -15.94 10.38 -1.80
C ALA A 302 -16.85 10.42 -0.55
N LEU A 303 -16.74 9.46 0.39
CA LEU A 303 -17.58 9.37 1.58
C LEU A 303 -17.74 10.69 2.37
N PRO A 304 -16.70 11.53 2.58
CA PRO A 304 -16.86 12.81 3.29
C PRO A 304 -17.89 13.74 2.63
N TRP A 305 -18.05 13.66 1.31
CA TRP A 305 -18.95 14.50 0.52
C TRP A 305 -20.26 13.81 0.14
N VAL A 306 -20.33 12.48 0.14
CA VAL A 306 -21.58 11.74 -0.02
C VAL A 306 -22.36 11.73 1.30
N LEU A 307 -21.67 11.43 2.40
CA LEU A 307 -22.22 11.44 3.74
C LEU A 307 -22.01 12.81 4.41
N ARG A 308 -22.39 13.90 3.75
CA ARG A 308 -22.25 15.25 4.30
C ARG A 308 -23.03 15.39 5.60
N ARG A 309 -22.43 16.09 6.56
CA ARG A 309 -23.11 16.65 7.72
C ARG A 309 -23.22 18.16 7.54
N PRO A 310 -24.28 18.81 8.05
CA PRO A 310 -24.30 20.27 8.11
C PRO A 310 -23.05 20.78 8.85
N PRO A 311 -22.51 21.94 8.46
CA PRO A 311 -21.32 22.49 9.09
C PRO A 311 -21.57 22.72 10.57
N LEU A 312 -20.66 22.24 11.41
CA LEU A 312 -20.68 22.58 12.83
C LEU A 312 -20.14 24.01 12.98
N PRO A 313 -20.71 24.83 13.88
CA PRO A 313 -20.23 26.18 14.09
C PRO A 313 -18.78 26.15 14.57
N ALA A 314 -17.93 26.98 13.95
CA ALA A 314 -16.57 27.21 14.39
C ALA A 314 -16.57 27.95 15.75
N ILE A 315 -15.44 27.94 16.43
CA ILE A 315 -15.28 28.68 17.69
C ILE A 315 -15.21 30.16 17.35
N VAL A 316 -15.94 31.00 18.10
CA VAL A 316 -15.86 32.46 17.99
C VAL A 316 -15.02 32.98 19.16
N VAL A 317 -14.15 33.96 18.87
CA VAL A 317 -13.32 34.64 19.87
C VAL A 317 -13.90 36.03 20.10
N HIS A 318 -14.27 36.32 21.35
CA HIS A 318 -14.73 37.63 21.78
C HIS A 318 -13.53 38.50 22.10
N GLU A 319 -13.19 39.40 21.18
CA GLU A 319 -11.95 40.18 21.27
C GLU A 319 -11.92 41.11 22.49
N ASP A 320 -13.09 41.59 22.93
CA ASP A 320 -13.26 42.43 24.13
C ASP A 320 -12.90 41.70 25.44
N ARG A 321 -13.02 40.36 25.46
CA ARG A 321 -12.64 39.52 26.61
C ARG A 321 -11.27 38.85 26.45
N CYS A 322 -10.68 38.88 25.26
CA CYS A 322 -9.46 38.14 24.97
C CYS A 322 -8.23 38.81 25.58
N THR A 323 -7.55 38.11 26.51
CA THR A 323 -6.34 38.63 27.18
C THR A 323 -5.03 38.30 26.46
N GLY A 324 -5.07 37.64 25.31
CA GLY A 324 -3.86 37.23 24.59
C GLY A 324 -3.00 36.17 25.29
N CYS A 325 -3.50 35.46 26.31
CA CYS A 325 -2.72 34.52 27.13
C CYS A 325 -2.23 33.24 26.44
N THR A 326 -2.59 33.01 25.16
CA THR A 326 -2.17 31.89 24.28
C THR A 326 -2.64 30.47 24.63
N LEU A 327 -3.23 30.23 25.80
CA LEU A 327 -3.63 28.88 26.24
C LEU A 327 -4.56 28.16 25.25
N CYS A 328 -5.53 28.88 24.67
CA CYS A 328 -6.47 28.29 23.71
C CYS A 328 -5.77 27.78 22.43
N ALA A 329 -4.74 28.49 21.94
CA ALA A 329 -3.95 28.09 20.79
C ALA A 329 -3.05 26.89 21.13
N VAL A 330 -2.40 26.92 22.30
CA VAL A 330 -1.57 25.80 22.78
C VAL A 330 -2.40 24.52 22.94
N ASP A 331 -3.60 24.62 23.52
CA ASP A 331 -4.44 23.46 23.84
C ASP A 331 -5.22 22.95 22.64
N CYS A 332 -5.34 23.72 21.54
CA CYS A 332 -6.05 23.31 20.33
C CYS A 332 -5.32 22.17 19.61
N PRO A 333 -5.84 20.93 19.60
CA PRO A 333 -5.11 19.79 19.06
C PRO A 333 -5.16 19.70 17.52
N TYR A 334 -5.92 20.60 16.89
CA TYR A 334 -6.12 20.70 15.44
C TYR A 334 -5.41 21.91 14.82
N GLY A 335 -4.70 22.72 15.63
CA GLY A 335 -4.04 23.94 15.12
C GLY A 335 -5.02 24.90 14.44
N ALA A 336 -6.24 24.99 14.97
CA ALA A 336 -7.32 25.83 14.46
C ALA A 336 -7.34 27.24 15.07
N LEU A 337 -6.50 27.50 16.09
CA LEU A 337 -6.36 28.79 16.74
C LEU A 337 -4.90 29.23 16.61
N GLU A 338 -4.71 30.45 16.15
CA GLU A 338 -3.41 31.12 16.00
C GLU A 338 -3.41 32.41 16.81
N MET A 339 -2.25 32.80 17.35
CA MET A 339 -2.09 34.07 18.06
C MET A 339 -1.48 35.08 17.09
N VAL A 340 -2.22 36.16 16.83
CA VAL A 340 -1.77 37.26 15.96
C VAL A 340 -1.52 38.50 16.80
N PRO A 341 -0.60 39.40 16.40
CA PRO A 341 -0.44 40.69 17.05
C PRO A 341 -1.74 41.49 17.07
N ARG A 342 -1.99 42.23 18.17
CA ARG A 342 -3.11 43.16 18.30
C ARG A 342 -2.60 44.56 18.55
N ASP A 343 -3.23 45.55 17.93
CA ASP A 343 -2.81 46.97 17.94
C ASP A 343 -3.62 47.84 18.92
N ASP A 344 -4.49 47.23 19.74
CA ASP A 344 -5.44 47.92 20.63
C ASP A 344 -4.85 48.35 21.99
N GLY A 345 -3.59 48.00 22.28
CA GLY A 345 -2.82 48.52 23.40
C GLY A 345 -3.04 47.85 24.77
N GLU A 346 -4.07 47.01 24.93
CA GLU A 346 -4.36 46.29 26.19
C GLU A 346 -3.59 44.95 26.27
N HIS A 347 -3.47 44.24 25.14
CA HIS A 347 -2.82 42.93 25.07
C HIS A 347 -2.05 42.77 23.75
N HIS A 348 -0.86 42.14 23.80
CA HIS A 348 0.01 42.04 22.63
C HIS A 348 -0.44 41.02 21.58
N GLN A 349 -1.45 40.19 21.88
CA GLN A 349 -1.85 39.05 21.06
C GLN A 349 -3.37 38.86 21.08
N LEU A 350 -3.95 38.50 19.94
CA LEU A 350 -5.35 38.12 19.74
C LEU A 350 -5.42 36.68 19.22
N ALA A 351 -6.32 35.89 19.77
CA ALA A 351 -6.58 34.55 19.23
C ALA A 351 -7.49 34.66 18.00
N VAL A 352 -7.07 34.10 16.87
CA VAL A 352 -7.84 34.06 15.62
C VAL A 352 -8.08 32.61 15.22
N VAL A 353 -9.32 32.29 14.84
CA VAL A 353 -9.71 30.95 14.43
C VAL A 353 -9.53 30.77 12.92
N THR A 354 -9.05 29.60 12.50
CA THR A 354 -9.15 29.12 11.11
C THR A 354 -10.34 28.16 11.03
N PRO A 355 -11.50 28.57 10.48
CA PRO A 355 -12.72 27.76 10.51
C PRO A 355 -12.55 26.36 9.90
N ASP A 356 -11.81 26.25 8.80
CA ASP A 356 -11.60 24.99 8.08
C ASP A 356 -10.81 23.93 8.86
N ARG A 357 -10.09 24.33 9.91
CA ARG A 357 -9.38 23.41 10.83
C ARG A 357 -10.18 23.10 12.09
N CYS A 358 -11.20 23.90 12.39
CA CYS A 358 -11.98 23.74 13.61
C CYS A 358 -12.96 22.58 13.50
N VAL A 359 -12.83 21.59 14.39
CA VAL A 359 -13.80 20.48 14.50
C VAL A 359 -14.92 20.77 15.50
N SER A 360 -14.97 21.98 16.07
CA SER A 360 -15.94 22.39 17.10
C SER A 360 -15.94 21.46 18.32
N CYS A 361 -14.77 21.23 18.94
CA CYS A 361 -14.63 20.31 20.09
C CYS A 361 -14.75 20.97 21.47
N GLY A 362 -14.62 22.30 21.55
CA GLY A 362 -14.74 23.06 22.81
C GLY A 362 -13.55 23.00 23.77
N ILE A 363 -12.45 22.31 23.45
CA ILE A 363 -11.27 22.24 24.36
C ILE A 363 -10.71 23.63 24.70
N CYS A 364 -10.71 24.53 23.72
CA CYS A 364 -10.27 25.92 23.92
C CYS A 364 -11.16 26.71 24.90
N ILE A 365 -12.45 26.35 25.02
CA ILE A 365 -13.38 26.97 25.97
C ILE A 365 -12.99 26.57 27.38
N GLY A 366 -12.75 25.27 27.62
CA GLY A 366 -12.23 24.78 28.90
C GLY A 366 -10.85 25.33 29.27
N SER A 367 -10.08 25.76 28.28
CA SER A 367 -8.73 26.31 28.45
C SER A 367 -8.71 27.84 28.66
N CYS A 368 -9.83 28.54 28.45
CA CYS A 368 -9.90 29.99 28.57
C CYS A 368 -10.28 30.43 29.98
N PRO A 369 -9.38 31.09 30.75
CA PRO A 369 -9.69 31.52 32.11
C PRO A 369 -10.66 32.70 32.19
N VAL A 370 -10.84 33.43 31.09
CA VAL A 370 -11.68 34.64 30.98
C VAL A 370 -12.92 34.42 30.10
N GLU A 371 -13.18 33.16 29.72
CA GLU A 371 -14.38 32.75 28.99
C GLU A 371 -14.61 33.51 27.66
N ALA A 372 -13.53 33.94 27.01
CA ALA A 372 -13.56 34.71 25.76
C ALA A 372 -13.92 33.90 24.50
N LEU A 373 -14.28 32.61 24.62
CA LEU A 373 -14.56 31.74 23.47
C LEU A 373 -15.93 31.06 23.58
N THR A 374 -16.66 31.00 22.48
CA THR A 374 -18.02 30.45 22.36
C THR A 374 -18.14 29.44 21.21
N LEU A 375 -19.24 28.67 21.20
CA LEU A 375 -19.55 27.70 20.15
C LEU A 375 -20.41 28.37 19.07
N GLY A 376 -19.79 28.89 18.02
CA GLY A 376 -20.47 29.83 17.13
C GLY A 376 -20.94 31.06 17.90
N GLU A 377 -22.08 31.62 17.50
CA GLU A 377 -22.70 32.76 18.18
C GLU A 377 -23.44 32.38 19.48
N LEU A 378 -23.39 31.12 19.90
CA LEU A 378 -24.14 30.64 21.05
C LEU A 378 -23.32 30.83 22.34
N PRO A 379 -23.84 31.59 23.33
CA PRO A 379 -23.19 31.75 24.62
C PRO A 379 -23.10 30.39 25.33
N VAL A 380 -21.98 30.15 26.00
CA VAL A 380 -21.74 28.93 26.81
C VAL A 380 -22.29 29.08 28.22
N GLU A 381 -22.52 30.32 28.65
CA GLU A 381 -23.00 30.72 29.96
C GLU A 381 -24.30 29.98 30.37
N PRO A 382 -25.33 29.83 29.51
CA PRO A 382 -26.55 29.07 29.86
C PRO A 382 -26.29 27.60 30.21
N LEU A 383 -25.26 26.96 29.64
CA LEU A 383 -24.89 25.57 29.97
C LEU A 383 -24.34 25.48 31.41
N TRP A 384 -23.60 26.51 31.83
CA TRP A 384 -23.01 26.61 33.16
C TRP A 384 -24.03 27.05 34.22
N GLU A 385 -24.98 27.91 33.85
CA GLU A 385 -26.11 28.28 34.70
C GLU A 385 -27.01 27.07 35.00
N GLU A 386 -27.31 26.26 33.98
CA GLU A 386 -28.13 25.05 34.16
C GLU A 386 -27.43 24.04 35.07
N THR A 387 -26.11 23.87 34.94
CA THR A 387 -25.31 23.06 35.85
C THR A 387 -25.49 23.50 37.32
N GLN A 388 -25.41 24.80 37.57
CA GLN A 388 -25.59 25.35 38.93
C GLN A 388 -27.02 25.17 39.42
N ARG A 389 -28.02 25.30 38.54
CA ARG A 389 -29.42 25.04 38.86
C ARG A 389 -29.66 23.59 39.29
N LEU A 390 -29.05 22.63 38.59
CA LEU A 390 -29.10 21.21 38.93
C LEU A 390 -28.39 20.94 40.27
N ALA A 391 -27.24 21.59 40.51
CA ALA A 391 -26.50 21.51 41.78
C ALA A 391 -27.33 22.00 42.98
N ALA A 392 -28.17 23.02 42.78
CA ALA A 392 -28.95 23.68 43.82
C ALA A 392 -30.24 22.93 44.26
N THR A 393 -30.47 21.70 43.78
CA THR A 393 -31.69 20.91 44.07
C THR A 393 -31.81 20.39 45.52
N GLY A 394 -30.96 20.86 46.44
CA GLY A 394 -31.09 20.68 47.89
C GLY A 394 -30.73 19.30 48.43
N SER A 395 -30.32 18.36 47.56
CA SER A 395 -30.01 16.96 47.91
C SER A 395 -28.54 16.59 47.72
N SER A 396 -27.63 17.57 47.73
CA SER A 396 -26.19 17.38 47.43
C SER A 396 -25.95 16.50 46.19
N PRO A 397 -26.54 16.82 45.04
CA PRO A 397 -26.54 15.95 43.87
C PRO A 397 -25.13 15.64 43.36
N ARG A 398 -24.99 14.48 42.71
CA ARG A 398 -23.81 14.11 41.92
C ARG A 398 -23.97 14.64 40.50
N LEU A 399 -23.04 15.46 40.03
CA LEU A 399 -23.01 15.93 38.64
C LEU A 399 -22.00 15.13 37.83
N VAL A 400 -22.44 14.54 36.71
CA VAL A 400 -21.61 13.70 35.85
C VAL A 400 -21.52 14.31 34.45
N TYR A 401 -20.38 14.88 34.09
CA TYR A 401 -20.13 15.40 32.75
C TYR A 401 -19.69 14.29 31.80
N ILE A 402 -20.35 14.15 30.65
CA ILE A 402 -20.01 13.15 29.64
C ILE A 402 -19.76 13.76 28.26
N CYS A 403 -18.82 13.22 27.49
CA CYS A 403 -18.56 13.71 26.13
C CYS A 403 -19.63 13.27 25.11
N GLU A 404 -19.68 13.91 23.94
CA GLU A 404 -20.64 13.61 22.86
C GLU A 404 -20.65 12.12 22.48
N ARG A 405 -19.46 11.49 22.46
CA ARG A 405 -19.33 10.06 22.16
C ARG A 405 -20.05 9.20 23.21
N HIS A 406 -20.00 9.54 24.51
CA HIS A 406 -20.71 8.81 25.55
C HIS A 406 -22.22 9.09 25.51
N ALA A 407 -22.61 10.35 25.27
CA ALA A 407 -24.02 10.73 25.15
C ALA A 407 -24.78 9.93 24.08
N LEU A 408 -24.11 9.56 22.98
CA LEU A 408 -24.66 8.68 21.93
C LEU A 408 -24.96 7.25 22.38
N TYR A 409 -24.38 6.78 23.49
CA TYR A 409 -24.53 5.42 24.00
C TYR A 409 -25.54 5.35 25.13
N VAL A 410 -25.51 6.34 26.02
CA VAL A 410 -26.41 6.49 27.16
C VAL A 410 -27.87 6.66 26.73
N GLY A 411 -28.11 7.26 25.55
CA GLY A 411 -29.45 7.50 25.02
C GLY A 411 -30.08 8.77 25.60
N GLY A 412 -30.98 9.40 24.82
CA GLY A 412 -31.55 10.71 25.15
C GLY A 412 -32.34 10.76 26.46
N ASP A 413 -32.96 9.65 26.86
CA ASP A 413 -33.84 9.57 28.03
C ASP A 413 -33.07 9.64 29.37
N ARG A 414 -31.75 9.41 29.36
CA ARG A 414 -30.88 9.51 30.53
C ARG A 414 -30.11 10.84 30.60
N LEU A 415 -30.27 11.73 29.60
CA LEU A 415 -29.57 13.02 29.55
C LEU A 415 -30.35 14.09 30.30
N GLY A 416 -29.72 14.66 31.32
CA GLY A 416 -30.28 15.73 32.13
C GLY A 416 -31.28 15.29 33.21
N GLU A 417 -31.91 14.13 33.06
CA GLU A 417 -32.80 13.58 34.10
C GLU A 417 -31.99 12.97 35.26
N ALA A 418 -32.55 13.06 36.47
CA ALA A 418 -31.95 12.45 37.65
C ALA A 418 -32.03 10.92 37.54
N VAL A 419 -30.90 10.26 37.25
CA VAL A 419 -30.79 8.81 37.40
C VAL A 419 -30.68 8.53 38.89
N ARG A 420 -31.61 7.77 39.46
CA ARG A 420 -31.52 7.37 40.86
C ARG A 420 -30.47 6.28 41.01
N ASP A 421 -29.41 6.58 41.76
CA ASP A 421 -28.45 5.62 42.31
C ASP A 421 -28.60 5.66 43.83
N GLY A 422 -29.43 4.76 44.37
CA GLY A 422 -29.86 4.82 45.78
C GLY A 422 -30.69 6.08 46.10
N ASP A 423 -30.28 6.82 47.14
CA ASP A 423 -30.95 8.03 47.66
C ASP A 423 -30.39 9.37 47.11
N GLU A 424 -29.33 9.35 46.30
CA GLU A 424 -28.72 10.57 45.75
C GLU A 424 -29.12 10.82 44.29
N PRO A 425 -29.58 12.04 43.92
CA PRO A 425 -29.87 12.38 42.54
C PRO A 425 -28.58 12.53 41.71
N VAL A 426 -28.45 11.75 40.64
CA VAL A 426 -27.34 11.83 39.69
C VAL A 426 -27.78 12.55 38.42
N HIS A 427 -27.17 13.69 38.12
CA HIS A 427 -27.45 14.46 36.91
C HIS A 427 -26.35 14.23 35.86
N VAL A 428 -26.73 13.62 34.73
CA VAL A 428 -25.81 13.39 33.60
C VAL A 428 -25.88 14.56 32.63
N ILE A 429 -24.79 15.32 32.54
CA ILE A 429 -24.67 16.56 31.76
C ILE A 429 -23.78 16.31 30.55
N PRO A 430 -24.33 16.28 29.32
CA PRO A 430 -23.51 16.07 28.14
C PRO A 430 -22.81 17.38 27.73
N VAL A 431 -21.54 17.24 27.37
CA VAL A 431 -20.69 18.26 26.76
C VAL A 431 -20.10 17.70 25.47
N ILE A 432 -19.57 18.56 24.58
CA ILE A 432 -19.00 18.06 23.32
C ILE A 432 -17.77 17.18 23.59
N CYS A 433 -16.90 17.64 24.49
CA CYS A 433 -15.70 16.95 24.92
C CYS A 433 -15.55 17.11 26.42
N ALA A 434 -15.00 16.10 27.11
CA ALA A 434 -14.63 16.25 28.51
C ALA A 434 -13.70 17.46 28.74
N GLY A 435 -12.76 17.70 27.81
CA GLY A 435 -11.88 18.86 27.84
C GLY A 435 -12.55 20.22 27.61
N MET A 436 -13.86 20.27 27.37
CA MET A 436 -14.61 21.53 27.31
C MET A 436 -14.94 22.06 28.70
N VAL A 437 -14.98 21.20 29.73
CA VAL A 437 -15.35 21.59 31.09
C VAL A 437 -14.22 22.44 31.68
N PRO A 438 -14.45 23.72 32.04
CA PRO A 438 -13.43 24.51 32.72
C PRO A 438 -13.42 24.17 34.21
N PRO A 439 -12.26 24.26 34.90
CA PRO A 439 -12.20 24.04 36.35
C PRO A 439 -13.01 25.05 37.17
N SER A 440 -13.32 26.23 36.61
CA SER A 440 -14.21 27.23 37.20
C SER A 440 -15.64 26.69 37.34
N VAL A 441 -16.13 25.98 36.34
CA VAL A 441 -17.48 25.36 36.35
C VAL A 441 -17.56 24.24 37.39
N VAL A 442 -16.51 23.43 37.54
CA VAL A 442 -16.43 22.43 38.62
C VAL A 442 -16.49 23.10 39.99
N GLY A 443 -15.77 24.22 40.17
CA GLY A 443 -15.84 25.01 41.40
C GLY A 443 -17.22 25.62 41.66
N ALA A 444 -17.84 26.20 40.63
CA ALA A 444 -19.17 26.80 40.70
C ALA A 444 -20.25 25.76 41.05
N ALA A 445 -20.13 24.53 40.55
CA ALA A 445 -21.02 23.43 40.92
C ALA A 445 -20.98 23.14 42.43
N PHE A 446 -19.79 23.12 43.05
CA PHE A 446 -19.67 22.95 44.50
C PHE A 446 -20.21 24.15 45.29
N ASP A 447 -19.99 25.37 44.80
CA ASP A 447 -20.55 26.57 45.44
C ASP A 447 -22.08 26.60 45.35
N ALA A 448 -22.66 26.04 44.29
CA ALA A 448 -24.10 25.92 44.09
C ALA A 448 -24.75 24.73 44.84
N GLY A 449 -23.96 23.84 45.46
CA GLY A 449 -24.48 22.78 46.33
C GLY A 449 -24.27 21.33 45.87
N ALA A 450 -23.47 21.09 44.82
CA ALA A 450 -23.15 19.72 44.39
C ALA A 450 -22.39 18.94 45.49
N GLY A 451 -22.77 17.68 45.71
CA GLY A 451 -22.09 16.78 46.66
C GLY A 451 -20.81 16.17 46.07
N SER A 452 -20.86 15.82 44.78
CA SER A 452 -19.72 15.32 44.02
C SER A 452 -19.79 15.72 42.56
N VAL A 453 -18.63 15.81 41.92
CA VAL A 453 -18.51 16.08 40.48
C VAL A 453 -17.68 14.97 39.85
N GLN A 454 -18.17 14.41 38.75
CA GLN A 454 -17.49 13.38 37.99
C GLN A 454 -17.37 13.81 36.52
N VAL A 455 -16.22 13.56 35.91
CA VAL A 455 -16.02 13.74 34.46
C VAL A 455 -15.73 12.39 33.83
N VAL A 456 -16.62 11.94 32.95
CA VAL A 456 -16.49 10.68 32.22
C VAL A 456 -16.19 10.95 30.75
N GLY A 457 -15.09 10.40 30.26
CA GLY A 457 -14.63 10.61 28.90
C GLY A 457 -14.08 9.35 28.27
N CYS A 458 -13.62 9.48 27.01
CA CYS A 458 -13.05 8.37 26.25
C CYS A 458 -11.69 7.92 26.84
N PRO A 459 -11.22 6.70 26.53
CA PRO A 459 -9.88 6.27 26.91
C PRO A 459 -8.80 7.18 26.31
N PRO A 460 -7.66 7.42 26.98
CA PRO A 460 -6.57 8.27 26.49
C PRO A 460 -6.11 7.93 25.07
N ALA A 461 -5.92 6.64 24.78
CA ALA A 461 -5.47 6.19 23.46
C ALA A 461 -6.59 6.15 22.38
N ASP A 462 -7.87 6.29 22.76
CA ASP A 462 -9.02 6.27 21.83
C ASP A 462 -9.90 7.52 21.96
N CYS A 463 -9.31 8.65 22.36
CA CYS A 463 -10.06 9.87 22.61
C CYS A 463 -10.66 10.46 21.32
N ALA A 464 -11.97 10.73 21.33
CA ALA A 464 -12.73 11.29 20.19
C ALA A 464 -12.15 12.62 19.67
N ASN A 465 -11.60 13.41 20.58
CA ASN A 465 -11.00 14.71 20.32
C ASN A 465 -9.54 14.79 20.77
N ARG A 466 -8.80 13.68 20.58
CA ARG A 466 -7.34 13.56 20.78
C ARG A 466 -6.88 13.71 22.24
N GLU A 467 -6.72 14.93 22.72
CA GLU A 467 -6.06 15.22 24.00
C GLU A 467 -7.04 15.73 25.08
N GLY A 468 -8.32 15.91 24.75
CA GLY A 468 -9.28 16.58 25.64
C GLY A 468 -9.41 15.95 27.03
N ASN A 469 -9.34 14.61 27.15
CA ASN A 469 -9.34 13.92 28.44
C ASN A 469 -8.04 14.14 29.25
N VAL A 470 -6.88 14.03 28.60
CA VAL A 470 -5.58 14.26 29.25
C VAL A 470 -5.46 15.72 29.71
N LEU A 471 -5.93 16.66 28.90
CA LEU A 471 -5.94 18.09 29.24
C LEU A 471 -6.91 18.41 30.37
N GLU A 472 -8.09 17.78 30.41
CA GLU A 472 -9.04 17.89 31.52
C GLU A 472 -8.44 17.37 32.81
N GLN A 473 -7.91 16.15 32.80
CA GLN A 473 -7.28 15.59 33.98
C GLN A 473 -6.15 16.48 34.49
N ALA A 474 -5.26 16.96 33.60
CA ALA A 474 -4.16 17.81 34.01
C ALA A 474 -4.62 19.14 34.67
N ARG A 475 -5.77 19.69 34.26
CA ARG A 475 -6.34 20.91 34.86
C ARG A 475 -6.96 20.63 36.24
N LEU A 476 -7.64 19.49 36.39
CA LEU A 476 -8.21 19.03 37.68
C LEU A 476 -7.12 18.62 38.68
N ASP A 477 -6.09 17.93 38.22
CA ASP A 477 -4.88 17.56 38.98
C ASP A 477 -3.95 18.76 39.23
N ARG A 478 -4.30 19.94 38.70
CA ARG A 478 -3.56 21.21 38.81
C ARG A 478 -2.15 21.19 38.22
N THR A 479 -1.82 20.22 37.38
CA THR A 479 -0.55 20.13 36.63
C THR A 479 -0.55 21.01 35.37
N ARG A 480 -1.72 21.47 34.93
CA ARG A 480 -1.92 22.40 33.81
C ARG A 480 -2.83 23.57 34.19
N VAL A 481 -2.64 24.73 33.56
CA VAL A 481 -3.53 25.91 33.68
C VAL A 481 -4.67 25.87 32.64
N PRO A 482 -5.85 26.45 32.92
CA PRO A 482 -6.29 26.93 34.23
C PRO A 482 -6.35 25.78 35.25
N ARG A 483 -5.94 26.04 36.49
CA ARG A 483 -5.88 25.03 37.55
C ARG A 483 -7.17 25.06 38.35
N LEU A 484 -7.70 23.89 38.73
CA LEU A 484 -8.78 23.80 39.72
C LEU A 484 -8.41 24.59 40.98
N ASN A 485 -9.28 25.49 41.46
CA ASN A 485 -8.99 26.33 42.61
C ASN A 485 -8.65 25.48 43.87
N ARG A 486 -7.66 25.91 44.66
CA ARG A 486 -7.19 25.20 45.86
C ARG A 486 -8.32 24.92 46.86
N ARG A 487 -9.35 25.76 46.90
CA ARG A 487 -10.54 25.60 47.77
C ARG A 487 -11.29 24.28 47.54
N TYR A 488 -11.24 23.72 46.33
CA TYR A 488 -11.96 22.48 45.99
C TYR A 488 -11.04 21.25 45.99
N VAL A 489 -9.75 21.40 46.29
CA VAL A 489 -8.84 20.27 46.44
C VAL A 489 -9.29 19.43 47.65
N GLY A 490 -9.47 18.12 47.45
CA GLY A 490 -9.99 17.21 48.48
C GLY A 490 -11.52 17.13 48.53
N ARG A 491 -12.26 17.88 47.71
CA ARG A 491 -13.67 17.59 47.42
C ARG A 491 -13.80 16.30 46.60
N SER A 492 -15.00 15.72 46.59
CA SER A 492 -15.30 14.51 45.81
C SER A 492 -15.34 14.83 44.31
N ILE A 493 -14.17 14.77 43.66
CA ILE A 493 -13.98 14.96 42.23
C ILE A 493 -13.42 13.66 41.65
N ALA A 494 -14.14 13.05 40.71
CA ALA A 494 -13.72 11.82 40.04
C ALA A 494 -13.52 12.06 38.54
N THR A 495 -12.57 11.33 37.95
CA THR A 495 -12.40 11.27 36.49
C THR A 495 -12.31 9.82 36.05
N ASP A 496 -13.06 9.47 35.01
CA ASP A 496 -13.10 8.11 34.47
C ASP A 496 -12.97 8.14 32.94
N TRP A 497 -11.93 7.47 32.43
CA TRP A 497 -11.58 7.48 31.02
C TRP A 497 -11.80 6.12 30.38
N VAL A 498 -13.08 5.80 30.18
CA VAL A 498 -13.54 4.47 29.79
C VAL A 498 -14.14 4.46 28.38
N ALA A 499 -14.26 3.26 27.80
CA ALA A 499 -14.99 3.10 26.55
C ALA A 499 -16.50 3.31 26.78
N PRO A 500 -17.27 3.79 25.79
CA PRO A 500 -18.69 4.06 25.97
C PRO A 500 -19.54 2.92 26.58
N PRO A 501 -19.29 1.61 26.28
CA PRO A 501 -20.02 0.52 26.89
C PRO A 501 -19.72 0.27 28.37
N GLU A 502 -18.70 0.90 28.95
CA GLU A 502 -18.34 0.81 30.36
C GLU A 502 -18.87 2.00 31.18
N PHE A 503 -19.72 2.85 30.58
CA PHE A 503 -20.27 4.03 31.24
C PHE A 503 -21.00 3.71 32.56
N ASP A 504 -21.90 2.71 32.56
CA ASP A 504 -22.64 2.34 33.78
C ASP A 504 -21.67 1.91 34.89
N ARG A 505 -20.58 1.20 34.55
CA ARG A 505 -19.54 0.81 35.52
C ARG A 505 -18.80 2.03 36.09
N ALA A 506 -18.55 3.05 35.28
CA ALA A 506 -17.94 4.30 35.75
C ALA A 506 -18.89 5.09 36.66
N LEU A 507 -20.21 4.99 36.45
CA LEU A 507 -21.19 5.55 37.39
C LEU A 507 -21.21 4.79 38.72
N ASP A 508 -21.15 3.46 38.69
CA ASP A 508 -21.22 2.60 39.87
C ASP A 508 -19.94 2.65 40.74
N ASP A 509 -18.75 2.83 40.12
CA ASP A 509 -17.44 2.89 40.80
C ASP A 509 -16.65 4.13 40.32
N PRO A 510 -16.94 5.34 40.85
CA PRO A 510 -16.28 6.57 40.41
C PRO A 510 -14.79 6.59 40.72
N GLY A 511 -13.98 7.01 39.75
CA GLY A 511 -12.52 7.06 39.87
C GLY A 511 -11.85 5.69 39.75
N HIS A 512 -12.55 4.70 39.20
CA HIS A 512 -12.01 3.37 38.92
C HIS A 512 -10.91 3.40 37.85
N GLN A 513 -11.00 4.32 36.87
CA GLN A 513 -10.00 4.45 35.80
C GLN A 513 -9.60 5.90 35.52
N PRO A 514 -8.81 6.54 36.42
CA PRO A 514 -8.15 7.81 36.12
C PRO A 514 -7.12 7.62 35.00
N VAL A 515 -6.67 8.70 34.32
CA VAL A 515 -5.63 8.61 33.27
C VAL A 515 -4.42 8.00 33.96
N ALA A 516 -4.10 6.77 33.58
CA ALA A 516 -2.94 6.07 34.09
C ALA A 516 -1.70 6.89 33.74
N ASP A 517 -0.87 7.18 34.74
CA ASP A 517 0.43 7.83 34.56
C ASP A 517 1.18 7.15 33.39
N PRO A 518 1.45 7.87 32.27
CA PRO A 518 2.06 7.31 31.08
C PRO A 518 3.50 6.80 31.33
N GLU A 519 4.15 7.15 32.44
CA GLU A 519 5.49 6.66 32.80
C GLU A 519 5.46 5.39 33.66
N ARG A 520 4.33 5.09 34.30
CA ARG A 520 4.20 3.91 35.17
C ARG A 520 4.31 2.62 34.34
N ARG A 521 5.36 1.82 34.59
CA ARG A 521 5.59 0.55 33.91
C ARG A 521 4.43 -0.42 34.15
N PRO A 522 3.90 -1.10 33.11
CA PRO A 522 2.92 -2.15 33.30
C PRO A 522 3.52 -3.30 34.14
N ARG A 523 2.67 -3.97 34.93
CA ARG A 523 3.10 -5.15 35.71
C ARG A 523 3.54 -6.26 34.74
N ALA A 524 4.54 -7.06 35.12
CA ALA A 524 5.07 -8.13 34.26
C ALA A 524 3.97 -9.09 33.74
N TRP A 525 3.01 -9.47 34.60
CA TRP A 525 1.86 -10.31 34.21
C TRP A 525 0.94 -9.67 33.16
N SER A 526 0.79 -8.35 33.17
CA SER A 526 0.01 -7.65 32.13
C SER A 526 0.72 -7.62 30.78
N LEU A 527 2.06 -7.66 30.76
CA LEU A 527 2.82 -7.80 29.52
C LEU A 527 2.70 -9.20 28.90
N LEU A 528 2.64 -10.27 29.72
CA LEU A 528 2.42 -11.64 29.22
C LEU A 528 1.09 -11.77 28.47
N ARG A 529 0.03 -11.13 28.98
CA ARG A 529 -1.28 -11.08 28.31
C ARG A 529 -1.21 -10.40 26.95
N VAL A 530 -0.48 -9.29 26.86
CA VAL A 530 -0.26 -8.57 25.60
C VAL A 530 0.52 -9.43 24.60
N VAL A 531 1.58 -10.10 25.05
CA VAL A 531 2.36 -11.03 24.20
C VAL A 531 1.48 -12.15 23.67
N ALA A 532 0.58 -12.72 24.48
CA ALA A 532 -0.33 -13.77 24.03
C ALA A 532 -1.31 -13.27 22.94
N VAL A 533 -1.84 -12.06 23.07
CA VAL A 533 -2.71 -11.45 22.04
C VAL A 533 -1.94 -11.22 20.74
N VAL A 534 -0.72 -10.70 20.82
CA VAL A 534 0.12 -10.48 19.63
C VAL A 534 0.51 -11.80 18.98
N ALA A 535 0.87 -12.82 19.78
CA ALA A 535 1.17 -14.16 19.26
C ALA A 535 -0.03 -14.78 18.54
N ALA A 536 -1.24 -14.66 19.10
CA ALA A 536 -2.46 -15.12 18.46
C ALA A 536 -2.73 -14.39 17.13
N ALA A 537 -2.52 -13.08 17.08
CA ALA A 537 -2.64 -12.29 15.86
C ALA A 537 -1.60 -12.72 14.80
N SER A 538 -0.36 -12.96 15.21
CA SER A 538 0.69 -13.45 14.33
C SER A 538 0.39 -14.84 13.77
N LEU A 539 -0.12 -15.76 14.59
CA LEU A 539 -0.55 -17.09 14.13
C LEU A 539 -1.68 -16.98 13.11
N LEU A 540 -2.63 -16.07 13.32
CA LEU A 540 -3.68 -15.80 12.34
C LEU A 540 -3.11 -15.25 11.03
N SER A 541 -2.10 -14.37 11.08
CA SER A 541 -1.42 -13.88 9.89
C SER A 541 -0.69 -15.00 9.14
N VAL A 542 -0.02 -15.91 9.85
CA VAL A 542 0.61 -17.09 9.24
C VAL A 542 -0.43 -17.98 8.58
N ALA A 543 -1.54 -18.25 9.26
CA ALA A 543 -2.63 -19.05 8.71
C ALA A 543 -3.23 -18.42 7.44
N ALA A 544 -3.49 -17.10 7.47
CA ALA A 544 -4.02 -16.36 6.31
C ALA A 544 -3.06 -16.38 5.11
N ALA A 545 -1.76 -16.39 5.34
CA ALA A 545 -0.74 -16.47 4.28
C ALA A 545 -0.54 -17.89 3.70
N SER A 546 -1.26 -18.89 4.22
CA SER A 546 -1.14 -20.31 3.87
C SER A 546 -2.40 -20.92 3.25
N VAL A 547 -3.39 -20.09 2.92
CA VAL A 547 -4.62 -20.55 2.25
C VAL A 547 -4.26 -21.07 0.85
N PRO A 548 -4.55 -22.31 0.46
CA PRO A 548 -4.24 -22.79 -0.89
C PRO A 548 -5.19 -22.14 -1.91
N TYR A 549 -4.66 -21.82 -3.09
CA TYR A 549 -5.43 -21.37 -4.25
C TYR A 549 -4.95 -22.08 -5.50
N THR A 550 -5.93 -22.49 -6.31
CA THR A 550 -5.77 -23.15 -7.59
C THR A 550 -6.35 -22.22 -8.65
N PRO A 551 -5.53 -21.66 -9.56
CA PRO A 551 -6.03 -20.85 -10.66
C PRO A 551 -7.03 -21.61 -11.55
N PRO A 552 -7.99 -20.90 -12.17
CA PRO A 552 -8.84 -21.50 -13.20
C PRO A 552 -7.98 -22.06 -14.34
N ASP A 553 -8.48 -23.09 -15.02
CA ASP A 553 -7.80 -23.81 -16.11
C ASP A 553 -6.54 -24.61 -15.75
N ALA A 554 -6.13 -24.70 -14.47
CA ALA A 554 -5.00 -25.55 -14.05
C ALA A 554 -5.15 -27.05 -14.41
N SER A 555 -6.37 -27.50 -14.73
CA SER A 555 -6.68 -28.85 -15.20
C SER A 555 -6.72 -29.00 -16.73
N ARG A 556 -6.58 -27.91 -17.48
CA ARG A 556 -6.59 -27.88 -18.95
C ARG A 556 -5.17 -27.77 -19.49
N ALA A 557 -4.99 -28.08 -20.76
CA ALA A 557 -3.79 -27.71 -21.48
C ALA A 557 -4.01 -26.37 -22.19
N MET A 558 -2.94 -25.69 -22.59
CA MET A 558 -3.01 -24.40 -23.26
C MET A 558 -2.05 -24.37 -24.44
N VAL A 559 -2.47 -23.78 -25.56
CA VAL A 559 -1.56 -23.36 -26.63
C VAL A 559 -1.47 -21.85 -26.55
N THR A 560 -0.26 -21.32 -26.43
CA THR A 560 -0.02 -19.87 -26.46
C THR A 560 0.74 -19.51 -27.72
N ILE A 561 0.20 -18.58 -28.50
CA ILE A 561 0.84 -18.13 -29.74
C ILE A 561 1.23 -16.68 -29.59
N ALA A 562 2.52 -16.37 -29.70
CA ALA A 562 3.03 -15.02 -29.78
C ALA A 562 3.55 -14.76 -31.20
N LEU A 563 3.15 -13.65 -31.81
CA LEU A 563 3.58 -13.21 -33.14
C LEU A 563 4.11 -11.78 -33.03
N ASP A 564 5.34 -11.55 -33.47
CA ASP A 564 5.90 -10.23 -33.79
C ASP A 564 6.59 -10.36 -35.15
N HIS A 565 5.85 -10.05 -36.21
CA HIS A 565 6.21 -10.43 -37.57
C HIS A 565 6.03 -9.28 -38.56
N ARG A 566 7.05 -8.98 -39.36
CA ARG A 566 6.90 -8.13 -40.55
C ARG A 566 6.33 -8.99 -41.66
N GLY A 567 5.13 -8.66 -42.14
CA GLY A 567 4.50 -9.44 -43.22
C GLY A 567 5.43 -9.57 -44.43
N GLY A 568 5.76 -10.81 -44.80
CA GLY A 568 6.77 -11.09 -45.81
C GLY A 568 8.23 -11.11 -45.33
N ALA A 569 8.54 -11.15 -44.03
CA ALA A 569 9.89 -11.44 -43.55
C ALA A 569 10.09 -12.97 -43.39
N PRO A 570 11.33 -13.48 -43.43
CA PRO A 570 11.61 -14.82 -42.92
C PRO A 570 11.30 -14.88 -41.41
N ILE A 571 10.78 -16.00 -40.90
CA ILE A 571 10.51 -16.22 -39.46
C ILE A 571 11.60 -17.14 -38.92
N ARG A 572 12.09 -16.85 -37.70
CA ARG A 572 13.14 -17.63 -37.06
C ARG A 572 12.74 -19.10 -36.94
N GLY A 573 13.61 -20.01 -37.40
CA GLY A 573 13.41 -21.45 -37.31
C GLY A 573 12.38 -22.03 -38.29
N LEU A 574 11.93 -21.25 -39.29
CA LEU A 574 11.00 -21.70 -40.33
C LEU A 574 11.57 -21.45 -41.73
N ASP A 575 11.56 -22.48 -42.58
CA ASP A 575 11.88 -22.37 -44.00
C ASP A 575 10.68 -21.78 -44.76
N LEU A 576 10.63 -20.45 -44.89
CA LEU A 576 9.57 -19.76 -45.64
C LEU A 576 9.93 -19.62 -47.14
N PRO A 577 8.98 -19.77 -48.08
CA PRO A 577 9.24 -19.61 -49.52
C PRO A 577 9.55 -18.15 -49.94
N GLU A 578 10.45 -17.97 -50.92
CA GLU A 578 11.02 -16.69 -51.40
C GLU A 578 10.03 -15.62 -51.94
N ASP A 579 8.75 -15.94 -52.12
CA ASP A 579 7.74 -15.02 -52.66
C ASP A 579 7.01 -14.22 -51.56
N LEU A 580 7.77 -13.33 -50.93
CA LEU A 580 7.36 -12.51 -49.81
C LEU A 580 6.87 -11.12 -50.25
N ALA A 581 5.79 -10.60 -49.66
CA ALA A 581 5.24 -9.28 -49.95
C ALA A 581 5.35 -8.38 -48.72
N GLU A 582 6.33 -7.46 -48.71
CA GLU A 582 6.57 -6.54 -47.60
C GLU A 582 5.32 -5.71 -47.24
N GLY A 583 5.01 -5.65 -45.94
CA GLY A 583 4.01 -4.73 -45.38
C GLY A 583 2.56 -5.18 -45.54
N ALA A 584 2.29 -6.49 -45.55
CA ALA A 584 0.94 -7.03 -45.45
C ALA A 584 0.58 -7.41 -44.00
N GLU A 585 -0.70 -7.26 -43.63
CA GLU A 585 -1.18 -7.72 -42.32
C GLU A 585 -1.16 -9.25 -42.25
N SER A 586 -0.72 -9.79 -41.13
CA SER A 586 -0.67 -11.22 -40.87
C SER A 586 -2.02 -11.75 -40.40
N ARG A 587 -2.47 -12.86 -40.97
CA ARG A 587 -3.65 -13.60 -40.56
C ARG A 587 -3.23 -14.97 -40.02
N LEU A 588 -3.69 -15.30 -38.81
CA LEU A 588 -3.36 -16.55 -38.13
C LEU A 588 -4.59 -17.46 -38.12
N ARG A 589 -4.40 -18.74 -38.47
CA ARG A 589 -5.40 -19.78 -38.32
C ARG A 589 -4.84 -20.91 -37.49
N VAL A 590 -5.60 -21.34 -36.48
CA VAL A 590 -5.25 -22.49 -35.64
C VAL A 590 -6.33 -23.54 -35.79
N THR A 591 -5.89 -24.75 -36.13
CA THR A 591 -6.74 -25.92 -36.28
C THR A 591 -6.30 -26.97 -35.27
N VAL A 592 -7.24 -27.47 -34.47
CA VAL A 592 -7.00 -28.53 -33.49
C VAL A 592 -7.88 -29.72 -33.85
N ASP A 593 -7.28 -30.89 -34.06
CA ASP A 593 -7.95 -32.12 -34.47
C ASP A 593 -8.84 -31.97 -35.73
N GLY A 594 -8.49 -31.03 -36.61
CA GLY A 594 -9.23 -30.72 -37.84
C GLY A 594 -10.32 -29.66 -37.70
N GLU A 595 -10.59 -29.14 -36.49
CA GLU A 595 -11.53 -28.04 -36.25
C GLU A 595 -10.78 -26.71 -36.13
N VAL A 596 -11.24 -25.67 -36.86
CA VAL A 596 -10.65 -24.33 -36.78
C VAL A 596 -11.12 -23.66 -35.48
N VAL A 597 -10.17 -23.44 -34.57
CA VAL A 597 -10.41 -22.84 -33.25
C VAL A 597 -10.07 -21.34 -33.21
N LEU A 598 -9.25 -20.87 -34.15
CA LEU A 598 -8.89 -19.45 -34.32
C LEU A 598 -8.72 -19.16 -35.81
N ASP A 599 -9.24 -18.03 -36.27
CA ASP A 599 -9.00 -17.47 -37.61
C ASP A 599 -9.14 -15.94 -37.54
N GLU A 600 -8.03 -15.25 -37.27
CA GLU A 600 -8.00 -13.81 -36.98
C GLU A 600 -6.95 -13.07 -37.81
N THR A 601 -7.22 -11.80 -38.13
CA THR A 601 -6.29 -10.93 -38.87
C THR A 601 -5.75 -9.81 -37.97
N TYR A 602 -4.44 -9.70 -37.88
CA TYR A 602 -3.75 -8.76 -37.00
C TYR A 602 -3.24 -7.55 -37.80
N PRO A 603 -3.74 -6.33 -37.53
CA PRO A 603 -3.36 -5.14 -38.27
C PRO A 603 -1.89 -4.77 -38.03
N LEU A 604 -1.33 -3.99 -38.96
CA LEU A 604 0.04 -3.48 -38.82
C LEU A 604 0.12 -2.38 -37.75
N ALA A 605 1.13 -2.47 -36.90
CA ALA A 605 1.57 -1.46 -35.95
C ALA A 605 2.97 -0.97 -36.32
N GLU A 606 3.23 0.33 -36.13
CA GLU A 606 4.57 0.91 -36.32
C GLU A 606 5.39 0.72 -35.04
N ILE A 607 6.42 -0.09 -35.09
CA ILE A 607 7.31 -0.46 -33.97
C ILE A 607 8.75 -0.24 -34.40
N ASP A 608 9.48 0.63 -33.70
CA ASP A 608 10.86 1.03 -34.03
C ASP A 608 11.09 1.49 -35.50
N GLY A 609 10.04 2.00 -36.14
CA GLY A 609 10.06 2.45 -37.54
C GLY A 609 9.73 1.38 -38.57
N ASP A 610 9.43 0.14 -38.15
CA ASP A 610 8.96 -0.95 -38.99
C ASP A 610 7.45 -1.18 -38.83
N LEU A 611 6.76 -1.59 -39.90
CA LEU A 611 5.36 -2.03 -39.84
C LEU A 611 5.30 -3.53 -39.55
N ARG A 612 4.76 -3.91 -38.38
CA ARG A 612 4.69 -5.31 -37.92
C ARG A 612 3.27 -5.71 -37.54
N SER A 613 2.92 -6.96 -37.83
CA SER A 613 1.73 -7.59 -37.28
C SER A 613 2.07 -8.31 -36.01
N VAL A 614 1.21 -8.10 -35.03
CA VAL A 614 1.47 -8.48 -33.66
C VAL A 614 0.27 -9.22 -33.09
N ALA A 615 0.51 -10.36 -32.46
CA ALA A 615 -0.53 -11.17 -31.82
C ALA A 615 -0.04 -11.83 -30.54
N TYR A 616 -0.95 -12.01 -29.58
CA TYR A 616 -0.75 -12.90 -28.44
C TYR A 616 -2.05 -13.62 -28.12
N GLU A 617 -2.11 -14.92 -28.38
CA GLU A 617 -3.32 -15.74 -28.28
C GLU A 617 -3.15 -16.86 -27.27
N ARG A 618 -4.20 -17.14 -26.49
CA ARG A 618 -4.26 -18.23 -25.51
C ARG A 618 -5.46 -19.11 -25.83
N ILE A 619 -5.21 -20.35 -26.25
CA ILE A 619 -6.24 -21.29 -26.68
C ILE A 619 -6.30 -22.46 -25.68
N PRO A 620 -7.32 -22.52 -24.79
CA PRO A 620 -7.46 -23.60 -23.85
C PRO A 620 -7.90 -24.89 -24.56
N LEU A 621 -7.23 -26.00 -24.27
CA LEU A 621 -7.49 -27.33 -24.83
C LEU A 621 -7.76 -28.36 -23.73
N GLU A 622 -8.57 -29.36 -24.08
CA GLU A 622 -8.75 -30.53 -23.22
C GLU A 622 -7.49 -31.43 -23.32
N PRO A 623 -6.88 -31.84 -22.17
CA PRO A 623 -5.67 -32.64 -22.15
C PRO A 623 -5.77 -33.93 -22.97
N GLY A 624 -4.63 -34.39 -23.49
CA GLY A 624 -4.52 -35.58 -24.33
C GLY A 624 -3.65 -35.35 -25.56
N THR A 625 -3.58 -36.36 -26.41
CA THR A 625 -2.88 -36.26 -27.71
C THR A 625 -3.75 -35.49 -28.68
N ARG A 626 -3.26 -34.32 -29.12
CA ARG A 626 -3.96 -33.40 -30.03
C ARG A 626 -3.09 -33.13 -31.25
N ARG A 627 -3.69 -33.11 -32.45
CA ARG A 627 -3.01 -32.61 -33.64
C ARG A 627 -3.26 -31.12 -33.76
N ILE A 628 -2.21 -30.33 -33.64
CA ILE A 628 -2.27 -28.87 -33.68
C ILE A 628 -1.60 -28.41 -34.97
N ARG A 629 -2.35 -27.66 -35.79
CA ARG A 629 -1.85 -27.02 -36.99
C ARG A 629 -2.05 -25.51 -36.88
N VAL A 630 -0.97 -24.75 -37.05
CA VAL A 630 -0.98 -23.29 -37.13
C VAL A 630 -0.58 -22.87 -38.53
N GLU A 631 -1.40 -22.03 -39.13
CA GLU A 631 -1.22 -21.50 -40.47
C GLU A 631 -1.15 -19.97 -40.43
N LEU A 632 -0.25 -19.40 -41.20
CA LEU A 632 -0.05 -17.96 -41.34
C LEU A 632 -0.32 -17.54 -42.79
N ALA A 633 -1.02 -16.41 -42.99
CA ALA A 633 -1.19 -15.78 -44.29
C ALA A 633 -0.83 -14.30 -44.18
N ASP A 634 0.29 -13.91 -44.78
CA ASP A 634 0.91 -12.59 -44.68
C ASP A 634 1.22 -11.98 -46.06
N ARG A 635 0.41 -12.35 -47.07
CA ARG A 635 0.59 -11.93 -48.47
C ARG A 635 -0.55 -11.05 -48.97
N LYS A 636 -0.32 -10.37 -50.10
CA LYS A 636 -1.37 -9.65 -50.86
C LYS A 636 -2.52 -10.56 -51.26
N ASP A 637 -2.23 -11.84 -51.53
CA ASP A 637 -3.23 -12.89 -51.72
C ASP A 637 -3.55 -13.53 -50.36
N ARG A 638 -4.70 -13.14 -49.79
CA ARG A 638 -5.18 -13.55 -48.46
C ARG A 638 -5.60 -15.02 -48.40
N ASP A 639 -5.72 -15.70 -49.53
CA ASP A 639 -6.18 -17.09 -49.61
C ASP A 639 -5.04 -18.10 -49.56
N ARG A 640 -3.77 -17.63 -49.59
CA ARG A 640 -2.59 -18.49 -49.55
C ARG A 640 -2.03 -18.61 -48.13
N TRP A 641 -2.21 -19.80 -47.56
CA TRP A 641 -1.78 -20.14 -46.19
C TRP A 641 -0.46 -20.93 -46.19
N PHE A 642 0.38 -20.66 -45.21
CA PHE A 642 1.62 -21.40 -44.94
C PHE A 642 1.53 -22.05 -43.57
N VAL A 643 1.85 -23.33 -43.51
CA VAL A 643 1.90 -24.05 -42.24
C VAL A 643 3.17 -23.65 -41.51
N VAL A 644 3.02 -22.99 -40.37
CA VAL A 644 4.13 -22.58 -39.49
C VAL A 644 4.34 -23.58 -38.35
N PHE A 645 3.34 -24.42 -38.06
CA PHE A 645 3.42 -25.53 -37.13
C PHE A 645 2.38 -26.60 -37.52
N ASP A 646 2.74 -27.88 -37.57
CA ASP A 646 1.81 -29.01 -37.74
C ASP A 646 2.42 -30.23 -37.07
N ASP A 647 2.01 -30.49 -35.83
CA ASP A 647 2.49 -31.62 -35.07
C ASP A 647 1.39 -32.24 -34.19
N THR A 648 1.60 -33.49 -33.80
CA THR A 648 0.76 -34.22 -32.85
C THR A 648 1.43 -34.20 -31.49
N VAL A 649 0.92 -33.35 -30.59
CA VAL A 649 1.51 -33.10 -29.27
C VAL A 649 0.69 -33.80 -28.20
N GLY A 650 1.37 -34.52 -27.30
CA GLY A 650 0.75 -35.02 -26.07
C GLY A 650 0.78 -33.94 -25.00
N LEU A 651 -0.40 -33.45 -24.59
CA LEU A 651 -0.52 -32.40 -23.58
C LEU A 651 -1.13 -32.96 -22.29
N GLU A 652 -0.41 -32.85 -21.18
CA GLU A 652 -0.92 -33.18 -19.85
C GLU A 652 -1.73 -32.00 -19.25
N PRO A 653 -2.55 -32.25 -18.21
CA PRO A 653 -3.22 -31.16 -17.48
C PRO A 653 -2.20 -30.15 -16.95
N GLY A 654 -2.40 -28.88 -17.29
CA GLY A 654 -1.53 -27.78 -16.93
C GLY A 654 -0.40 -27.50 -17.92
N ASP A 655 -0.19 -28.33 -18.96
CA ASP A 655 0.85 -28.05 -19.95
C ASP A 655 0.48 -26.83 -20.81
N VAL A 656 1.49 -26.03 -21.11
CA VAL A 656 1.44 -24.92 -22.05
C VAL A 656 2.38 -25.25 -23.21
N LEU A 657 1.86 -25.22 -24.44
CA LEU A 657 2.66 -25.26 -25.66
C LEU A 657 2.89 -23.82 -26.15
N PRO A 658 4.04 -23.20 -25.83
CA PRO A 658 4.39 -21.90 -26.36
C PRO A 658 4.87 -22.01 -27.80
N LEU A 659 4.22 -21.26 -28.70
CA LEU A 659 4.61 -21.09 -30.09
C LEU A 659 4.93 -19.61 -30.30
N VAL A 660 6.19 -19.28 -30.49
CA VAL A 660 6.67 -17.91 -30.64
C VAL A 660 7.18 -17.74 -32.06
N TYR A 661 6.61 -16.79 -32.79
CA TYR A 661 6.96 -16.48 -34.17
C TYR A 661 7.49 -15.03 -34.22
N VAL A 662 8.80 -14.92 -34.41
CA VAL A 662 9.50 -13.65 -34.55
C VAL A 662 10.30 -13.66 -35.85
N ASP A 663 10.40 -12.49 -36.49
CA ASP A 663 11.21 -12.35 -37.70
C ASP A 663 12.64 -12.90 -37.51
N ALA A 664 13.10 -13.69 -38.47
CA ALA A 664 14.52 -13.95 -38.64
C ALA A 664 15.20 -12.63 -39.06
N PRO A 665 16.41 -12.35 -38.55
CA PRO A 665 17.12 -11.14 -38.94
C PRO A 665 17.37 -11.13 -40.45
N SER A 666 16.93 -10.05 -41.11
CA SER A 666 16.86 -9.96 -42.58
C SER A 666 18.21 -9.72 -43.28
N SER A 667 19.31 -9.67 -42.53
CA SER A 667 20.73 -9.63 -42.93
C SER A 667 21.57 -9.10 -41.75
N SER A 668 22.84 -9.51 -41.71
CA SER A 668 23.83 -9.01 -40.74
C SER A 668 23.92 -7.47 -40.77
N SER A 669 23.83 -6.82 -39.62
CA SER A 669 23.84 -5.36 -39.45
C SER A 669 25.10 -4.90 -38.72
N ALA A 670 25.94 -4.15 -39.42
CA ALA A 670 27.11 -3.50 -38.82
C ALA A 670 26.75 -2.56 -37.66
N ALA A 671 25.55 -1.98 -37.64
CA ALA A 671 25.11 -1.11 -36.56
C ALA A 671 24.81 -1.91 -35.27
N ARG A 672 24.17 -3.08 -35.39
CA ARG A 672 23.93 -4.00 -34.26
C ARG A 672 25.22 -4.64 -33.77
N GLY A 673 26.09 -5.08 -34.68
CA GLY A 673 27.42 -5.57 -34.34
C GLY A 673 28.27 -4.55 -33.61
N LYS A 674 28.17 -3.27 -33.99
CA LYS A 674 28.81 -2.18 -33.25
C LYS A 674 28.26 -2.07 -31.83
N ALA A 675 26.95 -2.18 -31.62
CA ALA A 675 26.37 -2.13 -30.28
C ALA A 675 26.90 -3.28 -29.41
N LEU A 676 26.90 -4.52 -29.94
CA LEU A 676 27.45 -5.72 -29.29
C LEU A 676 28.93 -5.54 -28.93
N PHE A 677 29.74 -4.98 -29.85
CA PHE A 677 31.15 -4.70 -29.61
C PHE A 677 31.40 -3.78 -28.40
N PHE A 678 30.49 -2.81 -28.16
CA PHE A 678 30.61 -1.82 -27.10
C PHE A 678 29.87 -2.18 -25.79
N GLU A 679 29.10 -3.26 -25.78
CA GLU A 679 28.33 -3.70 -24.62
C GLU A 679 29.25 -4.08 -23.44
N THR A 680 28.84 -3.77 -22.20
CA THR A 680 29.69 -3.97 -21.01
C THR A 680 28.96 -4.58 -19.82
N THR A 681 27.90 -5.33 -20.10
CA THR A 681 27.11 -6.01 -19.07
C THR A 681 27.91 -7.21 -18.54
N LEU A 682 28.26 -7.19 -17.24
CA LEU A 682 29.03 -8.27 -16.61
C LEU A 682 28.19 -9.55 -16.55
N GLY A 683 28.55 -10.55 -17.36
CA GLY A 683 28.04 -11.92 -17.27
C GLY A 683 27.00 -12.33 -18.33
N GLN A 684 26.57 -11.43 -19.21
CA GLN A 684 25.75 -11.73 -20.39
C GLN A 684 26.18 -10.79 -21.54
N ASN A 685 26.92 -11.36 -22.50
CA ASN A 685 27.26 -10.88 -23.86
C ASN A 685 28.44 -9.91 -24.06
N SER A 686 28.98 -9.97 -25.30
CA SER A 686 30.38 -9.93 -25.70
C SER A 686 31.04 -8.55 -25.72
N GLY A 687 31.51 -8.06 -24.57
CA GLY A 687 32.27 -6.82 -24.48
C GLY A 687 33.66 -6.85 -25.15
N CYS A 688 33.72 -7.05 -26.47
CA CYS A 688 34.96 -7.13 -27.26
C CYS A 688 35.84 -5.90 -27.04
N ARG A 689 35.24 -4.72 -26.80
CA ARG A 689 35.96 -3.49 -26.45
C ARG A 689 36.80 -3.54 -25.18
N VAL A 690 36.52 -4.50 -24.29
CA VAL A 690 37.27 -4.69 -23.04
C VAL A 690 38.69 -5.17 -23.35
N CYS A 691 38.84 -5.97 -24.41
CA CYS A 691 40.10 -6.57 -24.80
C CYS A 691 40.69 -5.98 -26.09
N HIS A 692 39.88 -5.40 -26.96
CA HIS A 692 40.29 -4.88 -28.27
C HIS A 692 40.01 -3.39 -28.43
N SER A 693 40.96 -2.67 -29.05
CA SER A 693 40.79 -1.25 -29.41
C SER A 693 40.48 -1.08 -30.89
N LEU A 694 39.71 -0.05 -31.23
CA LEU A 694 39.49 0.40 -32.61
C LEU A 694 40.47 1.51 -33.06
N ARG A 695 41.44 1.90 -32.20
CA ARG A 695 42.44 2.91 -32.55
C ARG A 695 43.71 2.24 -33.12
N PRO A 696 44.37 2.85 -34.12
CA PRO A 696 45.65 2.35 -34.63
C PRO A 696 46.66 2.18 -33.50
N ASP A 697 47.41 1.07 -33.54
CA ASP A 697 48.50 0.71 -32.61
C ASP A 697 48.15 0.65 -31.12
N LYS A 698 46.85 0.68 -30.76
CA LYS A 698 46.41 0.62 -29.37
C LYS A 698 46.10 -0.81 -28.95
N VAL A 699 46.99 -1.39 -28.16
CA VAL A 699 46.80 -2.69 -27.49
C VAL A 699 46.10 -2.50 -26.14
N VAL A 700 45.13 -3.36 -25.83
CA VAL A 700 44.50 -3.43 -24.50
C VAL A 700 44.83 -4.77 -23.84
N VAL A 701 44.24 -5.86 -24.34
CA VAL A 701 44.60 -7.26 -24.00
C VAL A 701 44.93 -8.01 -25.29
N GLY A 702 44.08 -7.87 -26.31
CA GLY A 702 44.31 -8.38 -27.67
C GLY A 702 44.79 -7.29 -28.64
N PRO A 703 45.05 -7.67 -29.91
CA PRO A 703 45.49 -6.74 -30.95
C PRO A 703 44.44 -5.64 -31.24
N SER A 704 44.90 -4.53 -31.80
CA SER A 704 44.00 -3.51 -32.34
C SER A 704 43.22 -4.06 -33.54
N LEU A 705 41.93 -3.72 -33.59
CA LEU A 705 41.01 -4.06 -34.68
C LEU A 705 40.83 -2.90 -35.67
N HIS A 706 41.55 -1.80 -35.51
CA HIS A 706 41.62 -0.78 -36.56
C HIS A 706 42.15 -1.40 -37.86
N GLY A 707 41.48 -1.25 -39.00
CA GLY A 707 41.92 -1.86 -40.26
C GLY A 707 41.86 -3.40 -40.30
N VAL A 708 41.08 -4.03 -39.40
CA VAL A 708 41.03 -5.50 -39.31
C VAL A 708 40.43 -6.14 -40.56
N ALA A 709 39.48 -5.48 -41.24
CA ALA A 709 38.86 -6.00 -42.46
C ALA A 709 39.92 -6.27 -43.55
N THR A 710 40.82 -5.30 -43.75
CA THR A 710 41.92 -5.40 -44.72
C THR A 710 42.95 -6.45 -44.33
N ARG A 711 43.31 -6.53 -43.04
CA ARG A 711 44.31 -7.49 -42.57
C ARG A 711 43.78 -8.93 -42.57
N ALA A 712 42.53 -9.15 -42.17
CA ALA A 712 41.90 -10.46 -42.06
C ALA A 712 41.97 -11.25 -43.37
N ALA A 713 41.73 -10.58 -44.51
CA ALA A 713 41.79 -11.18 -45.85
C ALA A 713 43.16 -11.79 -46.22
N THR A 714 44.22 -11.46 -45.48
CA THR A 714 45.61 -11.88 -45.80
C THR A 714 46.22 -12.79 -44.74
N ARG A 715 45.52 -13.06 -43.62
CA ARG A 715 46.08 -13.81 -42.50
C ARG A 715 46.20 -15.31 -42.76
N VAL A 716 45.23 -15.89 -43.45
CA VAL A 716 45.20 -17.33 -43.74
C VAL A 716 45.02 -17.54 -45.24
N PRO A 717 45.99 -18.17 -45.95
CA PRO A 717 45.87 -18.41 -47.37
C PRO A 717 44.63 -19.23 -47.72
N GLY A 718 43.76 -18.68 -48.56
CA GLY A 718 42.54 -19.35 -49.04
C GLY A 718 41.27 -19.09 -48.24
N MET A 719 41.33 -18.28 -47.17
CA MET A 719 40.14 -17.79 -46.44
C MET A 719 39.84 -16.34 -46.79
N THR A 720 38.55 -16.00 -46.86
CA THR A 720 38.07 -14.62 -46.94
C THR A 720 38.20 -13.91 -45.58
N ALA A 721 38.12 -12.57 -45.58
CA ALA A 721 38.12 -11.79 -44.34
C ALA A 721 36.94 -12.18 -43.43
N GLU A 722 35.77 -12.44 -44.02
CA GLU A 722 34.56 -12.82 -43.31
C GLU A 722 34.72 -14.19 -42.62
N GLU A 723 35.18 -15.21 -43.35
CA GLU A 723 35.44 -16.54 -42.81
C GLU A 723 36.50 -16.49 -41.69
N TYR A 724 37.58 -15.73 -41.89
CA TYR A 724 38.62 -15.58 -40.87
C TYR A 724 38.08 -14.92 -39.58
N LEU A 725 37.27 -13.87 -39.72
CA LEU A 725 36.70 -13.15 -38.59
C LEU A 725 35.65 -13.98 -37.84
N ARG A 726 34.80 -14.72 -38.55
CA ARG A 726 33.84 -15.64 -37.95
C ARG A 726 34.55 -16.73 -37.15
N GLU A 727 35.52 -17.40 -37.77
CA GLU A 727 36.28 -18.46 -37.12
C GLU A 727 37.06 -17.93 -35.91
N SER A 728 37.61 -16.71 -35.98
CA SER A 728 38.32 -16.09 -34.85
C SER A 728 37.43 -15.71 -33.67
N ILE A 729 36.11 -15.61 -33.86
CA ILE A 729 35.13 -15.37 -32.79
C ILE A 729 34.63 -16.70 -32.21
N VAL A 730 34.35 -17.65 -33.09
CA VAL A 730 33.81 -18.99 -32.79
C VAL A 730 34.86 -19.89 -32.12
N ASP A 731 36.05 -20.01 -32.72
CA ASP A 731 37.21 -20.70 -32.17
C ASP A 731 38.42 -19.74 -32.10
N PRO A 732 38.50 -18.88 -31.08
CA PRO A 732 39.59 -17.92 -30.95
C PRO A 732 40.99 -18.55 -30.85
N GLY A 733 41.08 -19.84 -30.51
CA GLY A 733 42.34 -20.58 -30.44
C GLY A 733 42.86 -21.04 -31.81
N ALA A 734 42.02 -21.03 -32.86
CA ALA A 734 42.39 -21.44 -34.20
C ALA A 734 43.47 -20.52 -34.81
N TYR A 735 43.39 -19.21 -34.56
CA TYR A 735 44.29 -18.21 -35.13
C TYR A 735 44.77 -17.18 -34.09
N VAL A 736 45.87 -17.49 -33.43
CA VAL A 736 46.52 -16.56 -32.49
C VAL A 736 47.50 -15.65 -33.24
N VAL A 737 47.27 -14.34 -33.17
CA VAL A 737 48.16 -13.33 -33.78
C VAL A 737 49.53 -13.36 -33.09
N GLU A 738 50.60 -13.39 -33.88
CA GLU A 738 51.98 -13.36 -33.38
C GLU A 738 52.21 -12.22 -32.38
N GLY A 739 52.75 -12.55 -31.20
CA GLY A 739 52.98 -11.60 -30.12
C GLY A 739 51.86 -11.46 -29.09
N PHE A 740 50.74 -12.16 -29.24
CA PHE A 740 49.63 -12.17 -28.27
C PHE A 740 49.44 -13.55 -27.62
N PRO A 741 49.01 -13.61 -26.34
CA PRO A 741 48.69 -14.88 -25.68
C PRO A 741 47.28 -15.37 -26.05
N ASP A 742 47.07 -16.69 -26.06
CA ASP A 742 45.75 -17.31 -26.24
C ASP A 742 44.91 -17.14 -24.96
N VAL A 743 44.22 -16.01 -24.85
CA VAL A 743 43.45 -15.60 -23.65
C VAL A 743 42.01 -15.20 -23.96
N MET A 744 41.59 -15.30 -25.21
CA MET A 744 40.22 -15.00 -25.61
C MET A 744 39.28 -16.12 -25.12
N LEU A 745 38.10 -15.73 -24.62
CA LEU A 745 37.12 -16.68 -24.08
C LEU A 745 36.63 -17.61 -25.19
N ARG A 746 36.38 -18.89 -24.87
CA ARG A 746 35.99 -19.92 -25.87
C ARG A 746 34.51 -20.30 -25.83
N ASN A 747 33.71 -19.53 -25.11
CA ASN A 747 32.28 -19.77 -24.95
C ASN A 747 31.44 -18.75 -25.73
N PHE A 748 32.00 -18.13 -26.77
CA PHE A 748 31.27 -17.14 -27.57
C PHE A 748 30.07 -17.74 -28.30
N GLU A 749 30.16 -19.00 -28.77
CA GLU A 749 29.00 -19.72 -29.31
C GLU A 749 27.93 -20.07 -28.25
N GLU A 750 28.30 -20.11 -26.96
CA GLU A 750 27.35 -20.38 -25.87
C GLU A 750 26.65 -19.10 -25.38
N ILE A 751 27.22 -17.93 -25.67
CA ILE A 751 26.71 -16.63 -25.19
C ILE A 751 26.22 -15.72 -26.32
N LEU A 752 26.64 -15.94 -27.57
CA LEU A 752 26.17 -15.22 -28.74
C LEU A 752 25.44 -16.18 -29.68
N THR A 753 24.33 -15.71 -30.22
CA THR A 753 23.62 -16.37 -31.31
C THR A 753 24.42 -16.25 -32.62
N GLU A 754 24.17 -17.16 -33.57
CA GLU A 754 24.73 -17.09 -34.93
C GLU A 754 24.53 -15.70 -35.56
N ASP A 755 23.35 -15.10 -35.35
CA ASP A 755 23.01 -13.78 -35.88
C ASP A 755 23.80 -12.63 -35.23
N GLU A 756 24.09 -12.72 -33.92
CA GLU A 756 24.93 -11.75 -33.22
C GLU A 756 26.39 -11.86 -33.65
N ILE A 757 26.85 -13.09 -33.93
CA ILE A 757 28.17 -13.34 -34.53
C ILE A 757 28.22 -12.73 -35.94
N ASP A 758 27.19 -12.93 -36.76
CA ASP A 758 27.05 -12.35 -38.09
C ASP A 758 27.03 -10.81 -38.05
N ASP A 759 26.28 -10.22 -37.12
CA ASP A 759 26.24 -8.78 -36.89
C ASP A 759 27.63 -8.24 -36.48
N LEU A 760 28.32 -8.92 -35.57
CA LEU A 760 29.69 -8.58 -35.14
C LEU A 760 30.68 -8.67 -36.31
N VAL A 761 30.63 -9.74 -37.10
CA VAL A 761 31.48 -9.90 -38.30
C VAL A 761 31.20 -8.79 -39.30
N ALA A 762 29.93 -8.48 -39.58
CA ALA A 762 29.55 -7.37 -40.45
C ALA A 762 30.08 -6.02 -39.95
N PHE A 763 30.08 -5.78 -38.64
CA PHE A 763 30.69 -4.58 -38.06
C PHE A 763 32.21 -4.57 -38.26
N LEU A 764 32.91 -5.67 -37.97
CA LEU A 764 34.37 -5.76 -38.11
C LEU A 764 34.82 -5.60 -39.57
N LEU A 765 34.02 -6.06 -40.52
CA LEU A 765 34.24 -5.85 -41.95
C LEU A 765 34.12 -4.37 -42.37
N THR A 766 33.47 -3.51 -41.58
CA THR A 766 33.46 -2.04 -41.83
C THR A 766 34.77 -1.35 -41.42
N LEU A 767 35.67 -2.04 -40.73
CA LEU A 767 36.92 -1.49 -40.19
C LEU A 767 38.07 -1.69 -41.17
N GLU A 768 38.03 -0.96 -42.29
CA GLU A 768 39.12 -0.86 -43.26
C GLU A 768 40.23 0.08 -42.77
N GLU A 769 41.43 0.00 -43.37
CA GLU A 769 42.60 0.85 -43.04
C GLU A 769 42.39 2.34 -43.34
#